data_AF-A0A2D7HCI0-F1
#
_entry.id   AF-A0A2D7HCI0-F1
#
_cell.length_a   1.000
_cell.length_b   1.000
_cell.length_c   1.000
_cell.angle_alpha   90.00
_cell.angle_beta   90.00
_cell.angle_gamma   90.00
#
_symmetry.space_group_name_H-M   'P 1'
#
loop_
_entity.id
_entity.type
_entity.pdbx_description
1 polymer ?
#
loop_
_entity_poly.entity_id
_entity_poly.type
_entity_poly.pdbx_seq_one_letter_code
_entity_poly.pdbx_strand_id
1 'polypeptide(L)'
;MPRWNLCGDWDLALDWFKRMMVGLPLLFARLSLGELCYSLCRLNCVDSSESSPPISQGVLVRFRYVIFLCCYLVVRPACAVEPEVLRDLEYAKVDGQTLLLDLYRPALSIPDDQSIVESGRGIPCVIFIHGGGWKGGDKKSAKQNATWLVDHGFAVASINYRLTDLAQWPAQINDCYEAVRWVRRKSKIYGIDPDRIGVFGTSAGAHLAALMGTRVFPGKEGVSSRVQAVCDWFGPSDLMTMPPNNIGNGRTAQDVAGSNGAKLLGATVREVPDLAADASAIDHVSGDAAAFLIMHGDQDPGVPLLQSTRLHKKLVASGALSELHVVKGGKHGGALFRTSDVSKRVLHFFQRSLMKNWNQGAGPNARFRVLHASAPTHWSVVRAEGIKWQVTLPGTGQSTVVNWGERIFFTTMKPVHQDSTIGSDIVAWCCDANTGKTLWKRDIAASHPLRLSGCFSDSTSPPPVTDGRFVCFFNASGTIVCFDLDGDLQWSRELMAVGRSQPTLIQGAVVFVKQSYMPDESGKFTHDHGDAPVEEWTQLQAIDLQSGEDRWATSCGANMGCVPLLMSRTDGRDVMVVGRGGGHSPPEKPTGISMIDATDGKTLWSLPLPNFMSTMTYNLVGDDMLVFDAGNHLWVDAYSGKVKRRVSIVKDVSVRRYGAEGWKTEMTDVVNVKKPRSIIQQSNVLAGAYHYFRSYTEPWLGRVDSRTGRVEYLQLPVQMRPGSARQNDDLLWGPENMDAKVLDAWKGARKKQVALPITKWAFKENDMKDARGNVVMGDQRSMGNGWGHHASQLPTVIGDCLYLPTMAGTVYVIRWDSEVLNEDAIVAVNDLGPVGGAWNRASLSFANDSLFAHTIDGLICIGK
;
A
#
# COMPACT_ATOMS: atom_id res chain seq x y z
N MET A 1 13.72 51.84 45.55
CA MET A 1 14.54 52.92 44.94
C MET A 1 16.01 52.53 45.09
N PRO A 2 16.83 52.72 44.04
CA PRO A 2 17.38 54.04 43.73
C PRO A 2 16.95 54.58 42.36
N ARG A 3 16.82 55.91 42.27
CA ARG A 3 16.55 56.67 41.03
C ARG A 3 17.79 56.69 40.16
N TRP A 4 17.66 56.38 38.88
CA TRP A 4 18.67 56.64 37.85
C TRP A 4 18.09 57.60 36.80
N ASN A 5 18.82 58.69 36.57
CA ASN A 5 18.45 59.78 35.67
C ASN A 5 18.59 59.36 34.20
N LEU A 6 17.62 59.75 33.39
CA LEU A 6 17.64 59.67 31.92
C LEU A 6 18.61 60.71 31.34
N CYS A 7 19.83 60.29 31.04
CA CYS A 7 20.70 60.74 29.94
C CYS A 7 22.15 60.33 30.27
N GLY A 8 22.65 59.27 29.62
CA GLY A 8 24.05 58.85 29.71
C GLY A 8 24.22 57.34 29.52
N ASP A 9 24.93 56.97 28.46
CA ASP A 9 25.50 55.65 28.14
C ASP A 9 24.57 54.52 27.69
N TRP A 10 24.25 54.53 26.40
CA TRP A 10 23.74 53.39 25.62
C TRP A 10 24.68 52.17 25.64
N ASP A 11 25.98 52.35 25.89
CA ASP A 11 26.96 51.26 25.91
C ASP A 11 26.82 50.34 27.14
N LEU A 12 26.36 50.86 28.27
CA LEU A 12 26.07 50.06 29.47
C LEU A 12 24.79 49.22 29.32
N ALA A 13 23.79 49.74 28.62
CA ALA A 13 22.59 48.98 28.26
C ALA A 13 22.91 47.87 27.24
N LEU A 14 23.82 48.14 26.29
CA LEU A 14 24.27 47.14 25.32
C LEU A 14 25.13 46.04 25.96
N ASP A 15 25.98 46.36 26.94
CA ASP A 15 26.77 45.36 27.66
C ASP A 15 25.88 44.50 28.59
N TRP A 16 24.87 45.11 29.23
CA TRP A 16 23.87 44.36 30.00
C TRP A 16 23.04 43.42 29.10
N PHE A 17 22.63 43.89 27.90
CA PHE A 17 21.88 43.08 26.93
C PHE A 17 22.73 41.95 26.31
N LYS A 18 24.02 42.21 26.05
CA LYS A 18 24.97 41.18 25.59
C LYS A 18 25.20 40.11 26.66
N ARG A 19 25.33 40.50 27.94
CA ARG A 19 25.45 39.54 29.06
C ARG A 19 24.18 38.72 29.26
N MET A 20 23.00 39.30 29.01
CA MET A 20 21.73 38.56 29.06
C MET A 20 21.63 37.52 27.93
N MET A 21 22.02 37.88 26.70
CA MET A 21 21.97 37.01 25.52
C MET A 21 22.89 35.77 25.61
N VAL A 22 23.96 35.82 26.41
CA VAL A 22 24.87 34.67 26.59
C VAL A 22 24.32 33.62 27.57
N GLY A 23 23.32 33.97 28.41
CA GLY A 23 22.71 33.05 29.39
C GLY A 23 21.37 32.44 28.97
N LEU A 24 20.84 32.77 27.79
CA LEU A 24 19.46 32.49 27.41
C LEU A 24 19.10 31.08 26.84
N PRO A 25 20.00 30.07 26.68
CA PRO A 25 19.56 28.75 26.23
C PRO A 25 18.71 27.97 27.24
N LEU A 26 18.61 28.41 28.50
CA LEU A 26 17.96 27.63 29.57
C LEU A 26 16.57 28.12 30.00
N LEU A 27 16.14 29.33 29.61
CA LEU A 27 14.85 29.87 30.07
C LEU A 27 13.67 29.62 29.09
N PHE A 28 13.93 29.42 27.80
CA PHE A 28 12.88 29.17 26.80
C PHE A 28 12.39 27.73 26.73
N ALA A 29 12.98 26.80 27.50
CA ALA A 29 12.55 25.41 27.57
C ALA A 29 11.28 25.19 28.43
N ARG A 30 10.64 26.24 28.97
CA ARG A 30 9.53 26.08 29.95
C ARG A 30 8.27 26.94 29.76
N LEU A 31 8.13 27.72 28.68
CA LEU A 31 6.92 28.53 28.47
C LEU A 31 6.23 28.14 27.16
N SER A 32 4.95 27.77 27.24
CA SER A 32 4.11 27.47 26.07
C SER A 32 3.71 28.75 25.33
N LEU A 33 3.54 28.68 24.01
CA LEU A 33 3.14 29.81 23.16
C LEU A 33 1.84 30.50 23.66
N GLY A 34 0.98 29.76 24.35
CA GLY A 34 -0.27 30.25 24.92
C GLY A 34 -0.08 31.29 26.03
N GLU A 35 0.95 31.16 26.87
CA GLU A 35 1.21 32.12 27.95
C GLU A 35 1.81 33.44 27.43
N LEU A 36 2.56 33.37 26.32
CA LEU A 36 3.09 34.55 25.64
C LEU A 36 1.97 35.37 24.99
N CYS A 37 1.02 34.71 24.31
CA CYS A 37 -0.15 35.35 23.72
C CYS A 37 -1.11 35.91 24.79
N TYR A 38 -1.30 35.20 25.91
CA TYR A 38 -2.13 35.67 27.03
C TYR A 38 -1.55 36.93 27.70
N SER A 39 -0.21 37.00 27.83
CA SER A 39 0.49 38.17 28.37
C SER A 39 0.48 39.37 27.41
N LEU A 40 0.52 39.12 26.09
CA LEU A 40 0.41 40.15 25.05
C LEU A 40 -1.01 40.74 24.97
N CYS A 41 -2.07 39.95 25.20
CA CYS A 41 -3.43 40.47 25.30
C CYS A 41 -3.63 41.40 26.51
N ARG A 42 -2.96 41.16 27.65
CA ARG A 42 -3.01 42.06 28.81
C ARG A 42 -2.31 43.41 28.59
N LEU A 43 -1.33 43.49 27.68
CA LEU A 43 -0.67 44.76 27.33
C LEU A 43 -1.52 45.66 26.43
N ASN A 44 -2.53 45.10 25.74
CA ASN A 44 -3.48 45.86 24.91
C ASN A 44 -4.74 46.31 25.67
N CYS A 45 -4.91 45.88 26.92
CA CYS A 45 -6.00 46.33 27.79
C CYS A 45 -5.41 47.17 28.94
N VAL A 46 -5.03 48.41 28.62
CA VAL A 46 -4.84 49.45 29.64
C VAL A 46 -6.02 50.39 29.55
N ASP A 47 -6.82 50.37 30.60
CA ASP A 47 -7.94 51.27 30.85
C ASP A 47 -7.47 52.73 30.81
N SER A 48 -8.30 53.57 30.21
CA SER A 48 -8.06 55.00 30.04
C SER A 48 -8.33 55.75 31.34
N SER A 49 -7.40 55.70 32.30
CA SER A 49 -7.32 56.68 33.38
C SER A 49 -5.96 56.61 34.09
N GLU A 50 -4.97 57.33 33.58
CA GLU A 50 -4.00 58.14 34.34
C GLU A 50 -2.84 58.58 33.46
N SER A 51 -2.40 59.82 33.69
CA SER A 51 -1.39 60.56 32.92
C SER A 51 -0.01 59.89 32.93
N SER A 52 0.42 59.41 31.76
CA SER A 52 1.83 59.08 31.45
C SER A 52 2.18 59.60 30.06
N PRO A 53 3.43 60.06 29.81
CA PRO A 53 3.77 60.72 28.55
C PRO A 53 3.72 59.73 27.37
N PRO A 54 3.33 60.17 26.16
CA PRO A 54 3.17 59.28 25.03
C PRO A 54 4.54 58.70 24.63
N ILE A 55 4.65 57.38 24.65
CA ILE A 55 5.74 56.67 23.98
C ILE A 55 5.71 57.10 22.52
N SER A 56 6.75 57.81 22.06
CA SER A 56 6.79 58.35 20.69
C SER A 56 6.52 57.22 19.70
N GLN A 57 5.65 57.47 18.70
CA GLN A 57 5.28 56.47 17.69
C GLN A 57 6.50 55.81 17.02
N GLY A 58 7.65 56.49 16.98
CA GLY A 58 8.91 55.94 16.47
C GLY A 58 9.45 54.74 17.27
N VAL A 59 9.23 54.68 18.59
CA VAL A 59 9.65 53.56 19.43
C VAL A 59 8.74 52.34 19.21
N LEU A 60 7.42 52.55 19.13
CA LEU A 60 6.44 51.50 18.83
C LEU A 60 6.60 50.90 17.43
N VAL A 61 6.94 51.73 16.42
CA VAL A 61 7.25 51.25 15.07
C VAL A 61 8.55 50.44 15.07
N ARG A 62 9.61 50.91 15.75
CA ARG A 62 10.87 50.15 15.85
C ARG A 62 10.71 48.85 16.63
N PHE A 63 9.90 48.82 17.69
CA PHE A 63 9.61 47.59 18.44
C PHE A 63 8.77 46.61 17.63
N ARG A 64 7.81 47.09 16.83
CA ARG A 64 7.09 46.26 15.85
C ARG A 64 8.02 45.72 14.78
N TYR A 65 8.96 46.50 14.27
CA TYR A 65 9.96 46.03 13.31
C TYR A 65 10.90 44.99 13.93
N VAL A 66 11.33 45.17 15.18
CA VAL A 66 12.18 44.19 15.88
C VAL A 66 11.41 42.92 16.20
N ILE A 67 10.14 42.99 16.64
CA ILE A 67 9.29 41.81 16.84
C ILE A 67 8.99 41.13 15.51
N PHE A 68 8.73 41.89 14.43
CA PHE A 68 8.52 41.31 13.11
C PHE A 68 9.81 40.65 12.59
N LEU A 69 10.98 41.25 12.81
CA LEU A 69 12.27 40.67 12.44
C LEU A 69 12.62 39.45 13.32
N CYS A 70 12.34 39.49 14.62
CA CYS A 70 12.51 38.37 15.54
C CYS A 70 11.52 37.24 15.22
N CYS A 71 10.26 37.55 14.89
CA CYS A 71 9.30 36.56 14.39
C CYS A 71 9.71 36.05 13.01
N TYR A 72 10.33 36.85 12.14
CA TYR A 72 10.85 36.39 10.84
C TYR A 72 12.13 35.53 10.98
N LEU A 73 12.90 35.74 12.05
CA LEU A 73 14.11 34.98 12.36
C LEU A 73 13.82 33.73 13.21
N VAL A 74 12.76 33.74 14.03
CA VAL A 74 12.28 32.60 14.85
C VAL A 74 11.28 31.75 14.07
N VAL A 75 10.46 32.34 13.20
CA VAL A 75 9.71 31.68 12.13
C VAL A 75 10.57 31.74 10.86
N ARG A 76 11.78 31.20 10.93
CA ARG A 76 12.21 30.45 9.75
C ARG A 76 11.18 29.32 9.63
N PRO A 77 10.42 29.17 8.53
CA PRO A 77 9.87 27.86 8.24
C PRO A 77 11.06 26.92 8.39
N ALA A 78 10.93 25.85 9.17
CA ALA A 78 11.97 24.83 9.34
C ALA A 78 12.68 24.70 8.00
N CYS A 79 13.92 25.23 7.92
CA CYS A 79 14.51 25.62 6.64
C CYS A 79 14.34 24.44 5.69
N ALA A 80 13.54 24.60 4.65
CA ALA A 80 13.55 23.69 3.52
C ALA A 80 14.97 23.81 2.98
N VAL A 81 15.85 22.90 3.39
CA VAL A 81 17.24 22.90 2.98
C VAL A 81 17.18 22.73 1.47
N GLU A 82 17.71 23.71 0.73
CA GLU A 82 17.60 23.69 -0.73
C GLU A 82 18.15 22.37 -1.28
N PRO A 83 17.48 21.73 -2.25
CA PRO A 83 17.99 20.54 -2.91
C PRO A 83 19.44 20.70 -3.34
N GLU A 84 20.27 19.72 -3.02
CA GLU A 84 21.62 19.73 -3.53
C GLU A 84 21.61 19.33 -5.01
N VAL A 85 22.24 20.16 -5.85
CA VAL A 85 22.29 19.96 -7.30
C VAL A 85 23.74 19.78 -7.75
N LEU A 86 24.08 18.55 -8.11
CA LEU A 86 25.36 18.19 -8.70
C LEU A 86 25.20 18.16 -10.23
N ARG A 87 25.86 19.10 -10.92
CA ARG A 87 25.71 19.27 -12.37
C ARG A 87 26.82 18.60 -13.14
N ASP A 88 26.50 18.23 -14.38
CA ASP A 88 27.45 17.78 -15.41
C ASP A 88 28.33 16.62 -14.93
N LEU A 89 27.72 15.68 -14.21
CA LEU A 89 28.38 14.44 -13.80
C LEU A 89 28.54 13.53 -15.01
N GLU A 90 29.79 13.16 -15.31
CA GLU A 90 30.09 12.18 -16.35
C GLU A 90 29.63 10.79 -15.92
N TYR A 91 28.71 10.22 -16.70
CA TYR A 91 28.25 8.84 -16.48
C TYR A 91 28.84 7.84 -17.46
N ALA A 92 29.27 8.29 -18.64
CA ALA A 92 29.94 7.46 -19.63
C ALA A 92 30.72 8.30 -20.63
N LYS A 93 31.70 7.66 -21.29
CA LYS A 93 32.38 8.18 -22.46
C LYS A 93 32.37 7.12 -23.55
N VAL A 94 31.70 7.40 -24.67
CA VAL A 94 31.51 6.44 -25.77
C VAL A 94 31.82 7.13 -27.09
N ASP A 95 32.71 6.54 -27.89
CA ASP A 95 33.12 7.07 -29.21
C ASP A 95 33.59 8.54 -29.16
N GLY A 96 34.29 8.90 -28.08
CA GLY A 96 34.77 10.27 -27.84
C GLY A 96 33.71 11.24 -27.32
N GLN A 97 32.44 10.84 -27.24
CA GLN A 97 31.35 11.64 -26.67
C GLN A 97 31.24 11.42 -25.16
N THR A 98 31.28 12.52 -24.40
CA THR A 98 31.03 12.50 -22.96
C THR A 98 29.54 12.62 -22.69
N LEU A 99 28.99 11.66 -21.95
CA LEU A 99 27.58 11.64 -21.56
C LEU A 99 27.44 12.12 -20.12
N LEU A 100 26.61 13.15 -19.95
CA LEU A 100 26.48 13.91 -18.71
C LEU A 100 25.08 13.75 -18.10
N LEU A 101 25.01 13.82 -16.78
CA LEU A 101 23.77 13.92 -16.03
C LEU A 101 23.84 15.00 -14.95
N ASP A 102 22.67 15.51 -14.56
CA ASP A 102 22.50 16.36 -13.38
C ASP A 102 21.79 15.54 -12.30
N LEU A 103 22.37 15.49 -11.10
CA LEU A 103 21.80 14.82 -9.95
C LEU A 103 21.23 15.84 -8.96
N TYR A 104 19.93 15.78 -8.74
CA TYR A 104 19.20 16.55 -7.73
C TYR A 104 18.90 15.62 -6.56
N ARG A 105 19.25 16.00 -5.33
CA ARG A 105 18.98 15.20 -4.14
C ARG A 105 18.41 16.04 -2.99
N PRO A 106 17.56 15.46 -2.12
CA PRO A 106 17.15 16.12 -0.90
C PRO A 106 18.41 16.48 -0.12
N ALA A 107 18.49 17.70 0.41
CA ALA A 107 19.61 18.05 1.25
C ALA A 107 19.49 17.26 2.55
N LEU A 108 20.47 16.39 2.79
CA LEU A 108 20.53 15.56 3.97
C LEU A 108 20.72 16.49 5.17
N SER A 109 19.72 16.57 6.06
CA SER A 109 19.98 17.05 7.42
C SER A 109 20.97 16.06 8.04
N ILE A 110 22.02 16.55 8.69
CA ILE A 110 23.14 15.74 9.18
C ILE A 110 22.70 14.94 10.42
N PRO A 111 22.56 13.61 10.34
CA PRO A 111 23.27 12.70 11.22
C PRO A 111 24.53 12.24 10.49
N ASP A 112 25.64 12.13 11.21
CA ASP A 112 27.00 11.88 10.70
C ASP A 112 27.03 11.05 9.41
N ASP A 113 27.77 11.50 8.39
CA ASP A 113 27.93 10.84 7.07
C ASP A 113 28.25 9.33 7.17
N GLN A 114 28.77 8.85 8.31
CA GLN A 114 28.94 7.43 8.59
C GLN A 114 27.63 6.66 8.83
N SER A 115 26.60 7.24 9.47
CA SER A 115 25.38 6.49 9.86
C SER A 115 24.44 6.17 8.69
N ILE A 116 24.38 7.01 7.64
CA ILE A 116 23.59 6.70 6.43
C ILE A 116 24.26 5.57 5.63
N VAL A 117 25.59 5.60 5.56
CA VAL A 117 26.41 4.61 4.87
C VAL A 117 26.45 3.27 5.61
N GLU A 118 26.39 3.29 6.95
CA GLU A 118 26.36 2.09 7.80
C GLU A 118 24.95 1.51 8.00
N SER A 119 23.89 2.32 7.93
CA SER A 119 22.49 1.86 8.10
C SER A 119 21.87 1.23 6.83
N GLY A 120 22.52 1.36 5.66
CA GLY A 120 22.02 0.82 4.40
C GLY A 120 20.77 1.52 3.84
N ARG A 121 20.41 2.71 4.33
CA ARG A 121 19.18 3.44 3.95
C ARG A 121 19.46 4.51 2.89
N GLY A 122 19.60 4.11 1.63
CA GLY A 122 19.66 5.06 0.51
C GLY A 122 18.29 5.64 0.15
N ILE A 123 18.21 6.78 -0.54
CA ILE A 123 16.96 7.36 -1.08
C ILE A 123 16.61 6.76 -2.46
N PRO A 124 15.31 6.61 -2.80
CA PRO A 124 14.93 6.17 -4.13
C PRO A 124 15.32 7.20 -5.19
N CYS A 125 15.69 6.74 -6.40
CA CYS A 125 16.12 7.61 -7.49
C CYS A 125 15.19 7.49 -8.69
N VAL A 126 14.79 8.63 -9.27
CA VAL A 126 14.08 8.70 -10.55
C VAL A 126 15.02 9.24 -11.61
N ILE A 127 15.32 8.43 -12.62
CA ILE A 127 16.09 8.87 -13.78
C ILE A 127 15.15 9.59 -14.74
N PHE A 128 15.42 10.88 -15.01
CA PHE A 128 14.64 11.65 -15.95
C PHE A 128 15.27 11.63 -17.34
N ILE A 129 14.47 11.29 -18.37
CA ILE A 129 14.90 11.19 -19.77
C ILE A 129 14.11 12.22 -20.60
N HIS A 130 14.83 13.20 -21.15
CA HIS A 130 14.21 14.28 -21.88
C HIS A 130 13.59 13.83 -23.21
N GLY A 131 12.55 14.55 -23.67
CA GLY A 131 12.01 14.39 -25.03
C GLY A 131 12.85 15.09 -26.10
N GLY A 132 12.31 15.21 -27.31
CA GLY A 132 12.97 15.91 -28.42
C GLY A 132 13.16 15.07 -29.70
N GLY A 133 12.36 14.01 -29.88
CA GLY A 133 12.36 13.22 -31.11
C GLY A 133 13.69 12.54 -31.41
N TRP A 134 14.44 12.17 -30.37
CA TRP A 134 15.81 11.61 -30.42
C TRP A 134 16.86 12.50 -31.12
N LYS A 135 16.47 13.67 -31.62
CA LYS A 135 17.32 14.61 -32.37
C LYS A 135 17.66 15.89 -31.62
N GLY A 136 17.13 16.04 -30.40
CA GLY A 136 17.29 17.22 -29.57
C GLY A 136 16.82 16.97 -28.14
N GLY A 137 16.91 18.02 -27.32
CA GLY A 137 16.58 18.00 -25.90
C GLY A 137 17.81 18.06 -25.01
N ASP A 138 17.59 18.23 -23.70
CA ASP A 138 18.66 18.39 -22.71
C ASP A 138 18.15 18.03 -21.30
N LYS A 139 19.06 17.52 -20.46
CA LYS A 139 18.84 17.19 -19.04
C LYS A 139 18.28 18.35 -18.19
N LYS A 140 18.48 19.60 -18.58
CA LYS A 140 17.87 20.77 -17.90
C LYS A 140 16.34 20.74 -17.91
N SER A 141 15.72 19.99 -18.82
CA SER A 141 14.26 19.85 -18.90
C SER A 141 13.65 19.12 -17.70
N ALA A 142 14.43 18.46 -16.84
CA ALA A 142 13.92 17.93 -15.58
C ALA A 142 13.36 19.01 -14.66
N LYS A 143 13.89 20.24 -14.70
CA LYS A 143 13.50 21.34 -13.79
C LYS A 143 12.00 21.68 -13.84
N GLN A 144 11.39 21.50 -15.01
CA GLN A 144 9.98 21.80 -15.24
C GLN A 144 9.06 20.56 -15.21
N ASN A 145 9.62 19.37 -15.01
CA ASN A 145 8.90 18.10 -15.16
C ASN A 145 9.04 17.17 -13.96
N ALA A 146 10.23 17.04 -13.36
CA ALA A 146 10.52 15.98 -12.40
C ALA A 146 11.23 16.45 -11.11
N THR A 147 11.94 17.59 -11.09
CA THR A 147 12.75 17.99 -9.91
C THR A 147 11.91 18.25 -8.66
N TRP A 148 10.62 18.54 -8.80
CA TRP A 148 9.69 18.67 -7.67
C TRP A 148 9.52 17.36 -6.87
N LEU A 149 9.91 16.20 -7.43
CA LEU A 149 9.96 14.94 -6.69
C LEU A 149 11.01 14.96 -5.57
N VAL A 150 12.02 15.84 -5.67
CA VAL A 150 13.06 15.97 -4.65
C VAL A 150 12.49 16.45 -3.32
N ASP A 151 11.50 17.34 -3.37
CA ASP A 151 10.78 17.83 -2.20
C ASP A 151 9.97 16.71 -1.50
N HIS A 152 9.84 15.54 -2.15
CA HIS A 152 9.10 14.38 -1.66
C HIS A 152 10.00 13.17 -1.37
N GLY A 153 11.31 13.40 -1.21
CA GLY A 153 12.25 12.37 -0.76
C GLY A 153 12.85 11.49 -1.86
N PHE A 154 12.79 11.92 -3.13
CA PHE A 154 13.45 11.24 -4.24
C PHE A 154 14.74 11.95 -4.66
N ALA A 155 15.76 11.19 -5.06
CA ALA A 155 16.78 11.72 -5.95
C ALA A 155 16.22 11.78 -7.38
N VAL A 156 16.66 12.77 -8.16
CA VAL A 156 16.36 12.86 -9.60
C VAL A 156 17.68 12.92 -10.37
N ALA A 157 17.98 11.91 -11.17
CA ALA A 157 19.13 11.89 -12.06
C ALA A 157 18.68 12.19 -13.49
N SER A 158 18.84 13.43 -13.96
CA SER A 158 18.45 13.81 -15.31
C SER A 158 19.59 13.61 -16.29
N ILE A 159 19.37 12.83 -17.35
CA ILE A 159 20.45 12.40 -18.26
C ILE A 159 20.37 13.07 -19.63
N ASN A 160 21.52 13.30 -20.26
CA ASN A 160 21.63 13.43 -21.71
C ASN A 160 21.92 12.06 -22.32
N TYR A 161 21.47 11.82 -23.55
CA TYR A 161 21.80 10.62 -24.34
C TYR A 161 22.22 11.04 -25.77
N ARG A 162 22.94 10.19 -26.51
CA ARG A 162 23.40 10.52 -27.88
C ARG A 162 22.23 10.73 -28.83
N LEU A 163 22.23 11.87 -29.50
CA LEU A 163 21.19 12.24 -30.46
C LEU A 163 21.46 11.62 -31.84
N THR A 164 20.44 11.59 -32.70
CA THR A 164 20.48 10.88 -34.00
C THR A 164 21.40 11.49 -35.05
N ASP A 165 21.92 12.69 -34.83
CA ASP A 165 23.01 13.28 -35.62
C ASP A 165 24.40 12.74 -35.23
N LEU A 166 24.52 12.16 -34.03
CA LEU A 166 25.76 11.56 -33.53
C LEU A 166 25.76 10.04 -33.65
N ALA A 167 24.63 9.37 -33.36
CA ALA A 167 24.55 7.92 -33.37
C ALA A 167 23.14 7.40 -33.67
N GLN A 168 23.06 6.29 -34.40
CA GLN A 168 21.82 5.55 -34.66
C GLN A 168 21.52 4.54 -33.54
N TRP A 169 20.31 3.99 -33.54
CA TRP A 169 19.89 2.92 -32.65
C TRP A 169 20.88 1.74 -32.71
N PRO A 170 21.25 1.11 -31.57
CA PRO A 170 20.68 1.24 -30.22
C PRO A 170 21.44 2.21 -29.28
N ALA A 171 22.18 3.19 -29.80
CA ALA A 171 22.99 4.08 -28.97
C ALA A 171 22.20 4.74 -27.82
N GLN A 172 21.01 5.25 -28.12
CA GLN A 172 20.16 5.98 -27.18
C GLN A 172 19.76 5.14 -25.95
N ILE A 173 19.32 3.89 -26.18
CA ILE A 173 18.92 3.02 -25.07
C ILE A 173 20.14 2.49 -24.32
N ASN A 174 21.25 2.26 -25.00
CA ASN A 174 22.50 1.85 -24.36
C ASN A 174 23.02 2.92 -23.39
N ASP A 175 22.89 4.18 -23.76
CA ASP A 175 23.22 5.31 -22.91
C ASP A 175 22.31 5.36 -21.66
N CYS A 176 21.02 5.10 -21.82
CA CYS A 176 20.07 5.01 -20.70
C CYS A 176 20.38 3.85 -19.74
N TYR A 177 20.70 2.67 -20.27
CA TYR A 177 21.14 1.54 -19.45
C TYR A 177 22.41 1.86 -18.68
N GLU A 178 23.36 2.55 -19.31
CA GLU A 178 24.61 2.95 -18.66
C GLU A 178 24.38 3.98 -17.55
N ALA A 179 23.42 4.88 -17.71
CA ALA A 179 23.04 5.81 -16.65
C ALA A 179 22.49 5.07 -15.41
N VAL A 180 21.63 4.07 -15.59
CA VAL A 180 21.14 3.24 -14.45
C VAL A 180 22.32 2.54 -13.76
N ARG A 181 23.22 1.93 -14.53
CA ARG A 181 24.39 1.25 -13.99
C ARG A 181 25.30 2.23 -13.25
N TRP A 182 25.48 3.45 -13.77
CA TRP A 182 26.24 4.49 -13.10
C TRP A 182 25.59 4.88 -11.76
N VAL A 183 24.27 5.10 -11.72
CA VAL A 183 23.56 5.39 -10.47
C VAL A 183 23.77 4.28 -9.45
N ARG A 184 23.66 3.01 -9.86
CA ARG A 184 23.94 1.86 -8.99
C ARG A 184 25.39 1.82 -8.50
N ARG A 185 26.38 2.04 -9.37
CA ARG A 185 27.80 2.08 -8.99
C ARG A 185 28.14 3.23 -8.06
N LYS A 186 27.41 4.36 -8.18
CA LYS A 186 27.62 5.56 -7.37
C LYS A 186 26.65 5.68 -6.19
N SER A 187 25.78 4.69 -6.00
CA SER A 187 24.73 4.65 -4.97
C SER A 187 25.24 5.05 -3.59
N LYS A 188 26.31 4.38 -3.12
CA LYS A 188 26.96 4.66 -1.84
C LYS A 188 27.50 6.09 -1.72
N ILE A 189 28.02 6.66 -2.80
CA ILE A 189 28.60 8.02 -2.81
C ILE A 189 27.52 9.08 -2.69
N TYR A 190 26.36 8.85 -3.32
CA TYR A 190 25.27 9.82 -3.37
C TYR A 190 24.12 9.50 -2.43
N GLY A 191 24.27 8.50 -1.55
CA GLY A 191 23.22 8.06 -0.63
C GLY A 191 21.96 7.54 -1.32
N ILE A 192 22.08 6.99 -2.54
CA ILE A 192 20.96 6.44 -3.32
C ILE A 192 20.81 4.95 -3.01
N ASP A 193 19.59 4.45 -2.97
CA ASP A 193 19.30 3.03 -2.89
C ASP A 193 19.39 2.39 -4.31
N PRO A 194 20.34 1.47 -4.56
CA PRO A 194 20.55 0.88 -5.89
C PRO A 194 19.40 -0.03 -6.36
N ASP A 195 18.50 -0.43 -5.46
CA ASP A 195 17.38 -1.32 -5.74
C ASP A 195 16.05 -0.57 -5.93
N ARG A 196 16.06 0.76 -5.76
CA ARG A 196 14.86 1.61 -5.87
C ARG A 196 15.04 2.70 -6.92
N ILE A 197 15.14 2.27 -8.18
CA ILE A 197 15.37 3.13 -9.34
C ILE A 197 14.16 3.11 -10.27
N GLY A 198 13.48 4.24 -10.42
CA GLY A 198 12.47 4.46 -11.46
C GLY A 198 13.00 5.30 -12.62
N VAL A 199 12.22 5.38 -13.70
CA VAL A 199 12.47 6.25 -14.86
C VAL A 199 11.24 7.08 -15.15
N PHE A 200 11.46 8.33 -15.57
CA PHE A 200 10.42 9.24 -16.02
C PHE A 200 10.88 9.85 -17.35
N GLY A 201 10.15 9.61 -18.42
CA GLY A 201 10.44 10.22 -19.72
C GLY A 201 9.28 11.03 -20.29
N THR A 202 9.60 11.92 -21.23
CA THR A 202 8.62 12.64 -22.06
C THR A 202 8.85 12.38 -23.54
N SER A 203 7.81 12.10 -24.33
CA SER A 203 7.90 11.90 -25.79
C SER A 203 8.98 10.86 -26.16
N ALA A 204 9.99 11.21 -26.96
CA ALA A 204 11.13 10.34 -27.26
C ALA A 204 11.86 9.79 -26.02
N GLY A 205 11.95 10.56 -24.93
CA GLY A 205 12.50 10.07 -23.66
C GLY A 205 11.57 9.10 -22.95
N ALA A 206 10.25 9.25 -23.14
CA ALA A 206 9.26 8.32 -22.62
C ALA A 206 9.25 6.98 -23.39
N HIS A 207 9.53 7.01 -24.69
CA HIS A 207 9.86 5.82 -25.49
C HIS A 207 11.05 5.05 -24.91
N LEU A 208 12.16 5.75 -24.62
CA LEU A 208 13.33 5.15 -23.98
C LEU A 208 13.00 4.63 -22.57
N ALA A 209 12.26 5.39 -21.77
CA ALA A 209 11.82 4.96 -20.44
C ALA A 209 10.92 3.70 -20.49
N ALA A 210 10.02 3.62 -21.47
CA ALA A 210 9.17 2.46 -21.67
C ALA A 210 9.99 1.22 -22.06
N LEU A 211 10.98 1.37 -22.95
CA LEU A 211 11.93 0.31 -23.28
C LEU A 211 12.72 -0.15 -22.06
N MET A 212 13.19 0.76 -21.20
CA MET A 212 13.88 0.40 -19.95
C MET A 212 13.02 -0.48 -19.03
N GLY A 213 11.70 -0.30 -19.06
CA GLY A 213 10.76 -1.08 -18.25
C GLY A 213 10.28 -2.39 -18.87
N THR A 214 10.39 -2.57 -20.18
CA THR A 214 9.92 -3.80 -20.88
C THR A 214 11.04 -4.66 -21.42
N ARG A 215 12.12 -4.05 -21.90
CA ARG A 215 13.22 -4.73 -22.60
C ARG A 215 14.31 -5.16 -21.62
N VAL A 216 14.59 -6.45 -21.59
CA VAL A 216 15.79 -6.99 -20.93
C VAL A 216 17.02 -6.57 -21.73
N PHE A 217 18.10 -6.18 -21.05
CA PHE A 217 19.35 -5.85 -21.72
C PHE A 217 19.85 -7.06 -22.54
N PRO A 218 20.10 -6.92 -23.86
CA PRO A 218 20.39 -8.06 -24.74
C PRO A 218 21.80 -8.64 -24.58
N GLY A 219 22.61 -8.10 -23.67
CA GLY A 219 23.97 -8.51 -23.40
C GLY A 219 24.18 -8.99 -21.96
N LYS A 220 25.43 -9.33 -21.63
CA LYS A 220 25.82 -9.58 -20.24
C LYS A 220 26.09 -8.24 -19.55
N GLU A 221 25.53 -8.07 -18.37
CA GLU A 221 25.79 -6.91 -17.53
C GLU A 221 26.33 -7.36 -16.16
N GLY A 222 27.41 -6.72 -15.69
CA GLY A 222 27.97 -6.97 -14.36
C GLY A 222 27.26 -6.18 -13.26
N VAL A 223 26.64 -5.06 -13.62
CA VAL A 223 25.76 -4.27 -12.77
C VAL A 223 24.43 -4.17 -13.51
N SER A 224 23.32 -4.49 -12.85
CA SER A 224 22.04 -4.51 -13.54
C SER A 224 21.66 -3.13 -14.08
N SER A 225 20.94 -3.07 -15.20
CA SER A 225 20.28 -1.87 -15.71
C SER A 225 18.75 -1.89 -15.60
N ARG A 226 18.18 -2.86 -14.86
CA ARG A 226 16.72 -2.97 -14.61
C ARG A 226 16.19 -1.79 -13.79
N VAL A 227 14.95 -1.40 -14.02
CA VAL A 227 14.26 -0.33 -13.26
C VAL A 227 12.95 -0.88 -12.67
N GLN A 228 12.49 -0.30 -11.56
CA GLN A 228 11.33 -0.78 -10.82
C GLN A 228 10.02 -0.09 -11.24
N ALA A 229 10.10 1.13 -11.80
CA ALA A 229 8.94 1.94 -12.14
C ALA A 229 9.19 2.81 -13.38
N VAL A 230 8.17 2.99 -14.23
CA VAL A 230 8.20 3.83 -15.44
C VAL A 230 7.05 4.83 -15.43
N CYS A 231 7.37 6.12 -15.51
CA CYS A 231 6.42 7.17 -15.86
C CYS A 231 6.63 7.58 -17.33
N ASP A 232 5.69 7.19 -18.20
CA ASP A 232 5.69 7.47 -19.64
C ASP A 232 4.72 8.63 -19.92
N TRP A 233 5.27 9.81 -20.24
CA TRP A 233 4.48 10.91 -20.79
C TRP A 233 4.53 10.87 -22.32
N PHE A 234 3.42 10.43 -22.93
CA PHE A 234 3.13 10.48 -24.36
C PHE A 234 4.25 9.94 -25.27
N GLY A 235 4.86 8.82 -24.89
CA GLY A 235 5.89 8.12 -25.66
C GLY A 235 5.35 7.32 -26.86
N PRO A 236 6.07 7.32 -27.99
CA PRO A 236 5.92 6.27 -28.99
C PRO A 236 6.24 4.89 -28.39
N SER A 237 5.38 3.91 -28.60
CA SER A 237 5.56 2.54 -28.07
C SER A 237 5.73 1.48 -29.16
N ASP A 238 5.28 1.79 -30.38
CA ASP A 238 5.30 0.95 -31.58
C ASP A 238 5.70 1.83 -32.79
N LEU A 239 6.98 1.75 -33.19
CA LEU A 239 7.52 2.53 -34.29
C LEU A 239 6.93 2.12 -35.65
N MET A 240 6.49 0.87 -35.81
CA MET A 240 5.88 0.39 -37.05
C MET A 240 4.56 1.09 -37.35
N THR A 241 3.82 1.46 -36.31
CA THR A 241 2.49 2.10 -36.46
C THR A 241 2.49 3.62 -36.23
N MET A 242 3.65 4.22 -35.96
CA MET A 242 3.76 5.67 -35.85
C MET A 242 3.48 6.36 -37.21
N PRO A 243 2.53 7.32 -37.28
CA PRO A 243 2.18 7.94 -38.55
C PRO A 243 3.35 8.60 -39.29
N PRO A 244 4.29 9.31 -38.63
CA PRO A 244 5.46 9.88 -39.32
C PRO A 244 6.36 8.85 -40.01
N ASN A 245 6.28 7.58 -39.64
CA ASN A 245 7.11 6.51 -40.20
C ASN A 245 6.42 5.78 -41.38
N ASN A 246 5.22 6.22 -41.78
CA ASN A 246 4.41 5.56 -42.79
C ASN A 246 3.92 6.54 -43.87
N ILE A 247 3.88 6.06 -45.12
CA ILE A 247 3.27 6.78 -46.25
C ILE A 247 1.76 6.86 -45.99
N GLY A 248 1.19 8.06 -46.14
CA GLY A 248 -0.23 8.31 -45.89
C GLY A 248 -0.47 9.68 -45.25
N ASN A 249 -1.74 10.12 -45.21
CA ASN A 249 -2.15 11.44 -44.70
C ASN A 249 -1.32 12.61 -45.28
N GLY A 250 -1.04 12.55 -46.59
CA GLY A 250 -0.26 13.57 -47.30
C GLY A 250 1.27 13.42 -47.22
N ARG A 251 1.81 12.43 -46.49
CA ARG A 251 3.26 12.16 -46.44
C ARG A 251 3.73 11.30 -47.60
N THR A 252 4.82 11.74 -48.23
CA THR A 252 5.52 11.05 -49.32
C THR A 252 6.57 10.06 -48.78
N ALA A 253 7.14 9.22 -49.65
CA ALA A 253 8.28 8.37 -49.29
C ALA A 253 9.49 9.20 -48.81
N GLN A 254 9.71 10.38 -49.39
CA GLN A 254 10.79 11.29 -48.99
C GLN A 254 10.56 11.83 -47.57
N ASP A 255 9.32 12.16 -47.21
CA ASP A 255 8.98 12.61 -45.85
C ASP A 255 9.24 11.50 -44.83
N VAL A 256 8.91 10.26 -45.17
CA VAL A 256 9.14 9.09 -44.31
C VAL A 256 10.64 8.82 -44.14
N ALA A 257 11.43 8.90 -45.21
CA ALA A 257 12.89 8.79 -45.14
C ALA A 257 13.52 9.90 -44.28
N GLY A 258 12.91 11.09 -44.23
CA GLY A 258 13.32 12.21 -43.38
C GLY A 258 12.78 12.16 -41.95
N SER A 259 11.94 11.18 -41.61
CA SER A 259 11.28 11.09 -40.30
C SER A 259 12.26 10.86 -39.16
N ASN A 260 11.89 11.26 -37.94
CA ASN A 260 12.74 11.01 -36.77
C ASN A 260 12.93 9.50 -36.50
N GLY A 261 11.93 8.67 -36.82
CA GLY A 261 12.06 7.21 -36.71
C GLY A 261 13.07 6.65 -37.72
N ALA A 262 13.05 7.13 -38.97
CA ALA A 262 14.04 6.72 -39.97
C ALA A 262 15.46 7.16 -39.58
N LYS A 263 15.62 8.37 -39.05
CA LYS A 263 16.92 8.85 -38.53
C LYS A 263 17.41 8.04 -37.33
N LEU A 264 16.50 7.63 -36.44
CA LEU A 264 16.82 6.77 -35.31
C LEU A 264 17.36 5.42 -35.78
N LEU A 265 16.68 4.77 -36.73
CA LEU A 265 17.02 3.42 -37.17
C LEU A 265 18.10 3.38 -38.28
N GLY A 266 18.38 4.53 -38.91
CA GLY A 266 19.23 4.61 -40.09
C GLY A 266 18.57 4.19 -41.41
N ALA A 267 17.33 3.70 -41.35
CA ALA A 267 16.50 3.29 -42.48
C ALA A 267 15.02 3.43 -42.10
N THR A 268 14.11 3.38 -43.07
CA THR A 268 12.67 3.43 -42.78
C THR A 268 12.22 2.16 -42.06
N VAL A 269 11.17 2.26 -41.23
CA VAL A 269 10.69 1.11 -40.43
C VAL A 269 10.28 -0.10 -41.28
N ARG A 270 9.92 0.11 -42.56
CA ARG A 270 9.57 -0.97 -43.50
C ARG A 270 10.79 -1.70 -44.06
N GLU A 271 11.93 -1.04 -44.14
CA GLU A 271 13.18 -1.63 -44.62
C GLU A 271 13.87 -2.46 -43.52
N VAL A 272 13.68 -2.07 -42.25
CA VAL A 272 14.30 -2.71 -41.09
C VAL A 272 13.28 -3.08 -40.00
N PRO A 273 12.28 -3.93 -40.30
CA PRO A 273 11.19 -4.23 -39.37
C PRO A 273 11.65 -4.85 -38.05
N ASP A 274 12.66 -5.72 -38.08
CA ASP A 274 13.21 -6.34 -36.86
C ASP A 274 13.92 -5.32 -35.95
N LEU A 275 14.61 -4.35 -36.55
CA LEU A 275 15.25 -3.26 -35.81
C LEU A 275 14.20 -2.29 -35.23
N ALA A 276 13.13 -2.04 -35.98
CA ALA A 276 12.00 -1.24 -35.52
C ALA A 276 11.26 -1.93 -34.36
N ALA A 277 11.11 -3.26 -34.39
CA ALA A 277 10.55 -4.06 -33.30
C ALA A 277 11.49 -4.06 -32.07
N ASP A 278 12.81 -4.22 -32.26
CA ASP A 278 13.78 -4.08 -31.17
C ASP A 278 13.70 -2.70 -30.50
N ALA A 279 13.47 -1.64 -31.29
CA ALA A 279 13.27 -0.29 -30.83
C ALA A 279 11.82 0.03 -30.40
N SER A 280 10.91 -0.95 -30.27
CA SER A 280 9.51 -0.73 -29.89
C SER A 280 9.21 -1.36 -28.54
N ALA A 281 8.94 -0.55 -27.51
CA ALA A 281 8.67 -1.02 -26.15
C ALA A 281 7.54 -2.07 -26.10
N ILE A 282 6.55 -1.94 -26.98
CA ILE A 282 5.42 -2.87 -27.05
C ILE A 282 5.86 -4.31 -27.35
N ASP A 283 6.93 -4.52 -28.13
CA ASP A 283 7.34 -5.85 -28.57
C ASP A 283 8.11 -6.63 -27.51
N HIS A 284 8.57 -5.94 -26.45
CA HIS A 284 9.27 -6.54 -25.32
C HIS A 284 8.40 -6.81 -24.09
N VAL A 285 7.11 -6.45 -24.13
CA VAL A 285 6.22 -6.62 -22.97
C VAL A 285 6.12 -8.08 -22.55
N SER A 286 6.42 -8.33 -21.26
CA SER A 286 6.31 -9.62 -20.60
C SER A 286 5.85 -9.43 -19.14
N GLY A 287 5.56 -10.53 -18.43
CA GLY A 287 5.18 -10.49 -17.01
C GLY A 287 6.28 -9.99 -16.06
N ASP A 288 7.51 -9.84 -16.55
CA ASP A 288 8.66 -9.27 -15.81
C ASP A 288 8.84 -7.75 -16.06
N ALA A 289 7.88 -7.11 -16.74
CA ALA A 289 7.91 -5.67 -16.94
C ALA A 289 7.78 -4.90 -15.62
N ALA A 290 8.43 -3.74 -15.54
CA ALA A 290 8.33 -2.82 -14.41
C ALA A 290 6.89 -2.32 -14.19
N ALA A 291 6.61 -1.64 -13.08
CA ALA A 291 5.33 -0.93 -12.92
C ALA A 291 5.28 0.29 -13.85
N PHE A 292 4.12 0.60 -14.45
CA PHE A 292 3.94 1.72 -15.38
C PHE A 292 2.85 2.70 -14.92
N LEU A 293 3.15 3.99 -15.05
CA LEU A 293 2.17 5.06 -15.18
C LEU A 293 2.34 5.68 -16.57
N ILE A 294 1.32 5.56 -17.41
CA ILE A 294 1.29 6.12 -18.75
C ILE A 294 0.34 7.31 -18.75
N MET A 295 0.78 8.47 -19.23
CA MET A 295 -0.04 9.68 -19.31
C MET A 295 0.00 10.26 -20.71
N HIS A 296 -1.16 10.53 -21.29
CA HIS A 296 -1.25 10.95 -22.69
C HIS A 296 -2.43 11.89 -22.94
N GLY A 297 -2.23 12.93 -23.74
CA GLY A 297 -3.26 13.90 -24.09
C GLY A 297 -4.19 13.37 -25.18
N ASP A 298 -5.51 13.55 -25.04
CA ASP A 298 -6.45 13.08 -26.08
C ASP A 298 -6.50 13.95 -27.34
N GLN A 299 -5.77 15.08 -27.36
CA GLN A 299 -5.60 15.99 -28.50
C GLN A 299 -4.13 16.09 -28.96
N ASP A 300 -3.32 15.06 -28.69
CA ASP A 300 -1.92 15.02 -29.11
C ASP A 300 -1.79 14.96 -30.65
N PRO A 301 -1.20 15.99 -31.30
CA PRO A 301 -1.05 16.00 -32.76
C PRO A 301 0.20 15.25 -33.25
N GLY A 302 1.13 14.91 -32.34
CA GLY A 302 2.43 14.36 -32.67
C GLY A 302 2.47 12.84 -32.50
N VAL A 303 2.11 12.36 -31.31
CA VAL A 303 2.05 10.94 -30.99
C VAL A 303 0.58 10.57 -30.77
N PRO A 304 0.01 9.63 -31.53
CA PRO A 304 -1.37 9.24 -31.30
C PRO A 304 -1.57 8.59 -29.93
N LEU A 305 -2.66 8.92 -29.23
CA LEU A 305 -3.08 8.26 -27.98
C LEU A 305 -3.11 6.72 -28.09
N LEU A 306 -3.35 6.20 -29.30
CA LEU A 306 -3.33 4.76 -29.61
C LEU A 306 -2.01 4.08 -29.23
N GLN A 307 -0.88 4.80 -29.25
CA GLN A 307 0.43 4.27 -28.82
C GLN A 307 0.41 3.89 -27.32
N SER A 308 -0.08 4.79 -26.48
CA SER A 308 -0.17 4.56 -25.03
C SER A 308 -1.25 3.54 -24.67
N THR A 309 -2.42 3.57 -25.32
CA THR A 309 -3.49 2.60 -25.03
C THR A 309 -3.09 1.18 -25.41
N ARG A 310 -2.38 0.98 -26.54
CA ARG A 310 -1.90 -0.35 -26.94
C ARG A 310 -0.81 -0.88 -25.99
N LEU A 311 0.13 -0.03 -25.58
CA LEU A 311 1.17 -0.43 -24.62
C LEU A 311 0.55 -0.81 -23.27
N HIS A 312 -0.32 0.05 -22.72
CA HIS A 312 -1.04 -0.21 -21.47
C HIS A 312 -1.79 -1.55 -21.52
N LYS A 313 -2.58 -1.77 -22.57
CA LYS A 313 -3.35 -3.01 -22.73
C LYS A 313 -2.45 -4.24 -22.75
N LYS A 314 -1.31 -4.19 -23.45
CA LYS A 314 -0.37 -5.31 -23.52
C LYS A 314 0.31 -5.55 -22.16
N LEU A 315 0.68 -4.50 -21.43
CA LEU A 315 1.24 -4.59 -20.07
C LEU A 315 0.27 -5.27 -19.11
N VAL A 316 -0.98 -4.79 -19.02
CA VAL A 316 -2.00 -5.38 -18.14
C VAL A 316 -2.28 -6.85 -18.52
N ALA A 317 -2.37 -7.15 -19.82
CA ALA A 317 -2.59 -8.52 -20.29
C ALA A 317 -1.44 -9.48 -19.93
N SER A 318 -0.21 -8.98 -19.77
CA SER A 318 0.94 -9.76 -19.34
C SER A 318 1.01 -10.00 -17.81
N GLY A 319 0.15 -9.33 -17.03
CA GLY A 319 0.16 -9.36 -15.56
C GLY A 319 0.96 -8.24 -14.91
N ALA A 320 1.64 -7.40 -15.69
CA ALA A 320 2.37 -6.23 -15.19
C ALA A 320 1.44 -5.16 -14.61
N LEU A 321 1.92 -4.41 -13.62
CA LEU A 321 1.19 -3.26 -13.08
C LEU A 321 1.28 -2.09 -14.06
N SER A 322 0.15 -1.62 -14.59
CA SER A 322 0.11 -0.46 -15.48
C SER A 322 -1.14 0.38 -15.19
N GLU A 323 -0.98 1.69 -15.17
CA GLU A 323 -2.04 2.69 -15.10
C GLU A 323 -1.98 3.59 -16.34
N LEU A 324 -3.13 3.95 -16.90
CA LEU A 324 -3.24 4.89 -18.01
C LEU A 324 -4.10 6.08 -17.60
N HIS A 325 -3.52 7.28 -17.61
CA HIS A 325 -4.24 8.52 -17.39
C HIS A 325 -4.32 9.34 -18.69
N VAL A 326 -5.53 9.50 -19.21
CA VAL A 326 -5.78 10.34 -20.38
C VAL A 326 -6.04 11.77 -19.93
N VAL A 327 -5.13 12.68 -20.27
CA VAL A 327 -5.25 14.12 -19.97
C VAL A 327 -6.24 14.74 -20.95
N LYS A 328 -7.48 14.97 -20.49
CA LYS A 328 -8.56 15.55 -21.29
C LYS A 328 -8.19 16.94 -21.83
N GLY A 329 -8.32 17.14 -23.13
CA GLY A 329 -7.90 18.36 -23.83
C GLY A 329 -6.37 18.52 -23.93
N GLY A 330 -5.61 17.59 -23.36
CA GLY A 330 -4.16 17.59 -23.40
C GLY A 330 -3.63 17.40 -24.82
N LYS A 331 -2.60 18.16 -25.19
CA LYS A 331 -1.86 17.99 -26.45
C LYS A 331 -0.56 17.20 -26.17
N HIS A 332 0.48 17.44 -26.96
CA HIS A 332 1.82 16.88 -26.75
C HIS A 332 2.57 17.58 -25.59
N GLY A 333 2.08 17.41 -24.36
CA GLY A 333 2.55 18.09 -23.15
C GLY A 333 1.81 19.41 -22.85
N GLY A 334 2.47 20.32 -22.14
CA GLY A 334 1.94 21.66 -21.80
C GLY A 334 1.42 21.78 -20.37
N ALA A 335 0.67 22.86 -20.09
CA ALA A 335 0.23 23.20 -18.73
C ALA A 335 -0.71 22.14 -18.12
N LEU A 336 -1.52 21.45 -18.95
CA LEU A 336 -2.43 20.40 -18.48
C LEU A 336 -1.70 19.18 -17.88
N PHE A 337 -0.46 18.94 -18.29
CA PHE A 337 0.42 17.93 -17.70
C PHE A 337 1.12 18.40 -16.42
N ARG A 338 0.94 19.65 -16.01
CA ARG A 338 1.59 20.24 -14.82
C ARG A 338 0.56 20.70 -13.79
N THR A 339 -0.65 20.18 -13.87
CA THR A 339 -1.66 20.41 -12.85
C THR A 339 -1.28 19.69 -11.55
N SER A 340 -1.88 20.12 -10.44
CA SER A 340 -1.69 19.45 -9.15
C SER A 340 -2.17 17.99 -9.19
N ASP A 341 -3.27 17.69 -9.90
CA ASP A 341 -3.77 16.32 -10.07
C ASP A 341 -2.76 15.42 -10.79
N VAL A 342 -2.23 15.87 -11.95
CA VAL A 342 -1.22 15.12 -12.70
C VAL A 342 0.05 14.91 -11.86
N SER A 343 0.51 15.95 -11.17
CA SER A 343 1.70 15.86 -10.32
C SER A 343 1.48 14.88 -9.15
N LYS A 344 0.31 14.92 -8.49
CA LYS A 344 -0.06 13.97 -7.43
C LYS A 344 -0.11 12.53 -7.93
N ARG A 345 -0.61 12.28 -9.16
CA ARG A 345 -0.61 10.95 -9.77
C ARG A 345 0.81 10.42 -9.98
N VAL A 346 1.71 11.25 -10.54
CA VAL A 346 3.12 10.89 -10.71
C VAL A 346 3.79 10.62 -9.36
N LEU A 347 3.52 11.46 -8.36
CA LEU A 347 4.06 11.30 -7.02
C LEU A 347 3.61 9.98 -6.38
N HIS A 348 2.30 9.75 -6.30
CA HIS A 348 1.75 8.54 -5.70
C HIS A 348 2.24 7.29 -6.43
N PHE A 349 2.37 7.34 -7.75
CA PHE A 349 2.93 6.24 -8.52
C PHE A 349 4.36 5.91 -8.09
N PHE A 350 5.25 6.90 -8.01
CA PHE A 350 6.64 6.65 -7.58
C PHE A 350 6.75 6.31 -6.09
N GLN A 351 5.93 6.90 -5.22
CA GLN A 351 5.89 6.54 -3.81
C GLN A 351 5.48 5.08 -3.64
N ARG A 352 4.40 4.66 -4.29
CA ARG A 352 3.94 3.27 -4.27
C ARG A 352 4.96 2.28 -4.84
N SER A 353 5.69 2.69 -5.88
CA SER A 353 6.55 1.77 -6.64
C SER A 353 8.00 1.74 -6.14
N LEU A 354 8.48 2.81 -5.50
CA LEU A 354 9.87 2.97 -5.09
C LEU A 354 10.04 3.26 -3.59
N MET A 355 8.99 3.59 -2.84
CA MET A 355 9.09 3.63 -1.38
C MET A 355 8.66 2.29 -0.80
N LYS A 356 9.40 1.82 0.22
CA LYS A 356 9.08 0.59 0.96
C LYS A 356 7.98 0.81 2.00
N ASN A 357 6.95 1.58 1.65
CA ASN A 357 5.86 1.94 2.56
C ASN A 357 4.73 0.91 2.47
N TRP A 358 4.10 0.63 3.61
CA TRP A 358 2.86 -0.15 3.68
C TRP A 358 1.72 0.78 4.12
N ASN A 359 1.40 1.77 3.28
CA ASN A 359 0.68 3.00 3.66
C ASN A 359 -0.84 2.82 3.92
N GLN A 360 -1.33 1.58 3.90
CA GLN A 360 -2.73 1.20 4.11
C GLN A 360 -2.82 -0.31 4.38
N GLY A 361 -3.95 -0.80 4.90
CA GLY A 361 -4.10 -2.20 5.31
C GLY A 361 -3.74 -3.23 4.22
N ALA A 362 -4.25 -3.01 3.00
CA ALA A 362 -3.99 -3.87 1.83
C ALA A 362 -2.61 -3.63 1.18
N GLY A 363 -1.72 -2.89 1.83
CA GLY A 363 -0.38 -2.59 1.34
C GLY A 363 -0.35 -1.54 0.22
N PRO A 364 0.84 -1.26 -0.32
CA PRO A 364 1.09 -0.10 -1.17
C PRO A 364 0.25 -0.08 -2.45
N ASN A 365 -0.13 -1.25 -2.96
CA ASN A 365 -0.91 -1.39 -4.19
C ASN A 365 -2.38 -1.77 -3.98
N ALA A 366 -2.87 -1.71 -2.74
CA ALA A 366 -4.25 -2.05 -2.37
C ALA A 366 -4.66 -3.50 -2.70
N ARG A 367 -3.71 -4.44 -2.73
CA ARG A 367 -3.93 -5.83 -3.19
C ARG A 367 -3.26 -6.90 -2.33
N PHE A 368 -2.78 -6.55 -1.14
CA PHE A 368 -2.06 -7.43 -0.22
C PHE A 368 -0.83 -8.09 -0.86
N ARG A 369 -0.16 -7.43 -1.80
CA ARG A 369 0.98 -8.03 -2.51
C ARG A 369 2.10 -7.07 -2.84
N VAL A 370 3.35 -7.50 -2.66
CA VAL A 370 4.56 -6.84 -3.16
C VAL A 370 5.48 -7.91 -3.73
N LEU A 371 5.62 -8.00 -5.06
CA LEU A 371 6.31 -9.13 -5.72
C LEU A 371 7.84 -8.95 -5.77
N HIS A 372 8.34 -7.73 -5.65
CA HIS A 372 9.78 -7.43 -5.72
C HIS A 372 10.32 -7.07 -4.34
N ALA A 373 10.23 -8.01 -3.41
CA ALA A 373 10.66 -7.84 -2.03
C ALA A 373 11.13 -9.17 -1.45
N SER A 374 11.94 -9.11 -0.40
CA SER A 374 12.32 -10.27 0.39
C SER A 374 11.96 -10.01 1.85
N ALA A 375 11.14 -10.88 2.42
CA ALA A 375 10.72 -10.81 3.81
C ALA A 375 11.26 -12.01 4.61
N PRO A 376 11.39 -11.87 5.94
CA PRO A 376 11.75 -12.98 6.82
C PRO A 376 10.78 -14.16 6.65
N THR A 377 11.33 -15.36 6.45
CA THR A 377 10.52 -16.57 6.28
C THR A 377 10.46 -17.44 7.53
N HIS A 378 11.42 -17.29 8.45
CA HIS A 378 11.54 -18.09 9.67
C HIS A 378 11.70 -17.19 10.90
N TRP A 379 10.91 -17.44 11.94
CA TRP A 379 10.97 -16.79 13.23
C TRP A 379 10.24 -17.59 14.31
N SER A 380 10.46 -17.25 15.57
CA SER A 380 9.66 -17.72 16.70
C SER A 380 9.60 -16.66 17.77
N VAL A 381 8.39 -16.21 18.12
CA VAL A 381 8.21 -15.22 19.20
C VAL A 381 8.46 -15.88 20.54
N VAL A 382 8.00 -17.12 20.75
CA VAL A 382 8.27 -17.89 21.99
C VAL A 382 9.76 -18.07 22.26
N ARG A 383 10.57 -18.25 21.21
CA ARG A 383 12.04 -18.39 21.35
C ARG A 383 12.82 -17.08 21.15
N ALA A 384 12.15 -15.96 20.86
CA ALA A 384 12.75 -14.68 20.49
C ALA A 384 13.72 -14.79 19.28
N GLU A 385 13.42 -15.69 18.33
CA GLU A 385 14.21 -15.90 17.12
C GLU A 385 13.66 -15.06 15.97
N GLY A 386 14.51 -14.27 15.31
CA GLY A 386 14.08 -13.42 14.18
C GLY A 386 13.16 -12.27 14.57
N ILE A 387 13.21 -11.83 15.84
CA ILE A 387 12.42 -10.72 16.37
C ILE A 387 13.35 -9.54 16.63
N LYS A 388 13.08 -8.40 15.98
CA LYS A 388 13.83 -7.15 16.19
C LYS A 388 13.45 -6.47 17.49
N TRP A 389 12.14 -6.35 17.71
CA TRP A 389 11.56 -5.78 18.91
C TRP A 389 10.11 -6.23 19.06
N GLN A 390 9.61 -6.14 20.28
CA GLN A 390 8.22 -6.38 20.63
C GLN A 390 7.78 -5.34 21.67
N VAL A 391 6.54 -4.86 21.53
CA VAL A 391 5.91 -3.93 22.48
C VAL A 391 4.63 -4.57 22.99
N THR A 392 4.47 -4.64 24.31
CA THR A 392 3.19 -5.02 24.93
C THR A 392 2.20 -3.88 24.84
N LEU A 393 0.99 -4.16 24.36
CA LEU A 393 -0.07 -3.18 24.19
C LEU A 393 -1.01 -3.18 25.40
N PRO A 394 -1.36 -2.00 25.95
CA PRO A 394 -2.15 -1.91 27.18
C PRO A 394 -3.64 -2.24 26.99
N GLY A 395 -4.09 -2.35 25.73
CA GLY A 395 -5.45 -2.70 25.31
C GLY A 395 -5.38 -3.42 23.97
N THR A 396 -6.49 -4.08 23.60
CA THR A 396 -6.55 -4.97 22.44
C THR A 396 -6.44 -4.23 21.11
N GLY A 397 -5.86 -4.82 20.07
CA GLY A 397 -5.85 -4.20 18.73
C GLY A 397 -5.97 -5.20 17.58
N GLN A 398 -6.61 -4.78 16.49
CA GLN A 398 -6.87 -5.63 15.32
C GLN A 398 -6.53 -4.97 13.98
N SER A 399 -6.14 -3.70 13.96
CA SER A 399 -5.74 -3.01 12.72
C SER A 399 -4.46 -3.62 12.15
N THR A 400 -4.41 -3.86 10.84
CA THR A 400 -3.14 -4.04 10.13
C THR A 400 -2.23 -2.83 10.37
N VAL A 401 -0.97 -3.08 10.70
CA VAL A 401 0.03 -2.02 10.94
C VAL A 401 0.35 -1.36 9.60
N VAL A 402 0.27 -0.04 9.57
CA VAL A 402 0.57 0.76 8.39
C VAL A 402 1.86 1.52 8.59
N ASN A 403 2.64 1.67 7.53
CA ASN A 403 3.95 2.31 7.58
C ASN A 403 4.08 3.46 6.59
N TRP A 404 4.74 4.53 7.04
CA TRP A 404 5.30 5.55 6.18
C TRP A 404 6.71 5.95 6.65
N GLY A 405 7.73 5.61 5.86
CA GLY A 405 9.13 5.81 6.22
C GLY A 405 9.48 5.07 7.51
N GLU A 406 9.93 5.82 8.52
CA GLU A 406 10.29 5.25 9.83
C GLU A 406 9.14 5.27 10.84
N ARG A 407 7.93 5.65 10.43
CA ARG A 407 6.75 5.69 11.31
C ARG A 407 5.81 4.54 11.00
N ILE A 408 5.28 3.93 12.04
CA ILE A 408 4.18 2.96 11.96
C ILE A 408 2.95 3.48 12.69
N PHE A 409 1.79 3.13 12.16
CA PHE A 409 0.48 3.56 12.61
C PHE A 409 -0.45 2.36 12.79
N PHE A 410 -1.17 2.32 13.90
CA PHE A 410 -2.12 1.27 14.26
C PHE A 410 -3.06 1.78 15.35
N THR A 411 -4.09 0.99 15.69
CA THR A 411 -5.08 1.35 16.70
C THR A 411 -5.22 0.26 17.76
N THR A 412 -5.48 0.65 19.00
CA THR A 412 -5.89 -0.26 20.07
C THR A 412 -7.18 0.22 20.69
N MET A 413 -7.93 -0.65 21.35
CA MET A 413 -8.99 -0.28 22.26
C MET A 413 -8.36 0.52 23.41
N LYS A 414 -9.13 1.44 23.96
CA LYS A 414 -8.80 1.99 25.28
C LYS A 414 -8.80 0.84 26.28
N PRO A 415 -7.80 0.75 27.18
CA PRO A 415 -7.68 -0.36 28.12
C PRO A 415 -8.95 -0.55 28.95
N VAL A 416 -9.40 -1.80 29.08
CA VAL A 416 -10.44 -2.18 30.04
C VAL A 416 -9.82 -2.56 31.38
N HIS A 417 -10.61 -2.48 32.45
CA HIS A 417 -10.16 -2.75 33.83
C HIS A 417 -10.79 -4.01 34.45
N GLN A 418 -11.61 -4.71 33.68
CA GLN A 418 -12.30 -5.94 34.03
C GLN A 418 -12.72 -6.66 32.75
N ASP A 419 -13.18 -7.91 32.87
CA ASP A 419 -13.80 -8.64 31.76
C ASP A 419 -14.90 -7.79 31.08
N SER A 420 -14.83 -7.71 29.76
CA SER A 420 -15.78 -6.97 28.95
C SER A 420 -16.04 -7.67 27.61
N THR A 421 -17.29 -7.56 27.15
CA THR A 421 -17.70 -8.03 25.83
C THR A 421 -18.03 -6.87 24.88
N ILE A 422 -17.97 -5.63 25.37
CA ILE A 422 -18.22 -4.40 24.62
C ILE A 422 -17.06 -3.42 24.79
N GLY A 423 -16.86 -2.59 23.77
CA GLY A 423 -15.83 -1.55 23.72
C GLY A 423 -16.33 -0.37 22.91
N SER A 424 -15.70 0.79 23.10
CA SER A 424 -16.12 2.02 22.42
C SER A 424 -14.89 2.79 21.93
N ASP A 425 -14.15 3.40 22.84
CA ASP A 425 -13.05 4.30 22.50
C ASP A 425 -11.82 3.54 22.06
N ILE A 426 -11.10 4.10 21.08
CA ILE A 426 -9.82 3.58 20.60
C ILE A 426 -8.71 4.60 20.82
N VAL A 427 -7.48 4.14 20.68
CA VAL A 427 -6.26 4.94 20.73
C VAL A 427 -5.57 4.79 19.38
N ALA A 428 -5.31 5.90 18.70
CA ALA A 428 -4.41 5.96 17.56
C ALA A 428 -2.97 6.03 18.05
N TRP A 429 -2.11 5.18 17.48
CA TRP A 429 -0.70 5.11 17.81
C TRP A 429 0.16 5.53 16.63
N CYS A 430 1.22 6.28 16.92
CA CYS A 430 2.38 6.41 16.05
C CYS A 430 3.62 5.96 16.82
N CYS A 431 4.34 5.00 16.26
CA CYS A 431 5.60 4.50 16.81
C CYS A 431 6.70 4.57 15.77
N ASP A 432 7.94 4.61 16.24
CA ASP A 432 9.10 4.39 15.41
C ASP A 432 9.16 2.93 14.95
N ALA A 433 9.30 2.70 13.65
CA ALA A 433 9.26 1.40 13.00
C ALA A 433 10.45 0.50 13.39
N ASN A 434 11.55 1.10 13.85
CA ASN A 434 12.83 0.40 14.05
C ASN A 434 13.04 0.00 15.50
N THR A 435 12.39 0.71 16.43
CA THR A 435 12.55 0.54 17.87
C THR A 435 11.24 0.20 18.58
N GLY A 436 10.09 0.40 17.93
CA GLY A 436 8.77 0.31 18.56
C GLY A 436 8.47 1.45 19.53
N LYS A 437 9.37 2.43 19.68
CA LYS A 437 9.19 3.56 20.59
C LYS A 437 8.00 4.40 20.18
N THR A 438 7.10 4.65 21.12
CA THR A 438 5.96 5.55 20.89
C THR A 438 6.45 6.97 20.61
N LEU A 439 6.02 7.52 19.48
CA LEU A 439 6.23 8.92 19.11
C LEU A 439 5.08 9.78 19.62
N TRP A 440 3.83 9.35 19.38
CA TRP A 440 2.65 9.98 19.94
C TRP A 440 1.46 9.01 20.02
N LYS A 441 0.45 9.39 20.81
CA LYS A 441 -0.85 8.71 20.90
C LYS A 441 -1.98 9.72 20.94
N ARG A 442 -3.15 9.36 20.41
CA ARG A 442 -4.37 10.17 20.46
C ARG A 442 -5.57 9.29 20.75
N ASP A 443 -6.38 9.69 21.73
CA ASP A 443 -7.67 9.04 21.97
C ASP A 443 -8.64 9.43 20.85
N ILE A 444 -9.41 8.46 20.37
CA ILE A 444 -10.50 8.67 19.40
C ILE A 444 -11.77 8.14 20.07
N ALA A 445 -12.67 9.06 20.39
CA ALA A 445 -13.95 8.75 21.01
C ALA A 445 -14.81 7.88 20.08
N ALA A 446 -15.73 7.14 20.67
CA ALA A 446 -16.81 6.47 19.96
C ALA A 446 -18.11 7.25 20.04
N SER A 447 -18.96 7.05 19.04
CA SER A 447 -20.38 7.45 19.09
C SER A 447 -21.26 6.33 19.67
N HIS A 448 -20.87 5.06 19.46
CA HIS A 448 -21.66 3.90 19.85
C HIS A 448 -20.79 2.76 20.42
N PRO A 449 -21.29 1.99 21.40
CA PRO A 449 -20.60 0.78 21.84
C PRO A 449 -20.68 -0.30 20.74
N LEU A 450 -19.61 -1.07 20.58
CA LEU A 450 -19.57 -2.26 19.74
C LEU A 450 -19.06 -3.46 20.54
N ARG A 451 -19.39 -4.66 20.07
CA ARG A 451 -18.87 -5.88 20.68
C ARG A 451 -17.38 -6.02 20.43
N LEU A 452 -16.61 -6.25 21.49
CA LEU A 452 -15.19 -6.60 21.38
C LEU A 452 -15.08 -7.93 20.64
N SER A 453 -14.43 -7.89 19.48
CA SER A 453 -14.27 -9.00 18.56
C SER A 453 -15.58 -9.68 18.13
N GLY A 454 -16.69 -8.95 18.19
CA GLY A 454 -18.01 -9.45 17.78
C GLY A 454 -18.06 -9.69 16.27
N CYS A 455 -18.54 -10.88 15.86
CA CYS A 455 -18.53 -11.27 14.44
C CYS A 455 -17.12 -11.19 13.80
N PHE A 456 -16.08 -11.44 14.60
CA PHE A 456 -14.68 -11.51 14.19
C PHE A 456 -14.00 -10.16 13.86
N SER A 457 -14.49 -9.04 14.43
CA SER A 457 -13.86 -7.71 14.37
C SER A 457 -14.26 -6.84 15.56
N ASP A 458 -13.60 -5.70 15.75
CA ASP A 458 -14.00 -4.66 16.71
C ASP A 458 -13.78 -3.24 16.16
N SER A 459 -13.90 -2.25 17.04
CA SER A 459 -13.74 -0.83 16.77
C SER A 459 -12.36 -0.45 16.21
N THR A 460 -11.33 -1.27 16.45
CA THR A 460 -9.94 -1.06 15.98
C THR A 460 -9.62 -1.76 14.67
N SER A 461 -10.46 -2.71 14.23
CA SER A 461 -10.16 -3.56 13.07
C SER A 461 -9.88 -2.79 11.77
N PRO A 462 -10.58 -1.68 11.44
CA PRO A 462 -10.26 -0.93 10.24
C PRO A 462 -8.85 -0.29 10.35
N PRO A 463 -7.92 -0.62 9.44
CA PRO A 463 -6.57 -0.07 9.51
C PRO A 463 -6.53 1.41 9.13
N PRO A 464 -5.56 2.17 9.67
CA PRO A 464 -5.34 3.54 9.22
C PRO A 464 -4.88 3.61 7.76
N VAL A 465 -4.95 4.81 7.16
CA VAL A 465 -4.50 5.08 5.79
C VAL A 465 -3.68 6.35 5.76
N THR A 466 -2.55 6.35 5.05
CA THR A 466 -1.69 7.53 4.93
C THR A 466 -1.19 7.74 3.50
N ASP A 467 -1.01 9.02 3.14
CA ASP A 467 -0.33 9.46 1.92
C ASP A 467 1.08 10.02 2.22
N GLY A 468 1.54 9.93 3.47
CA GLY A 468 2.81 10.48 3.92
C GLY A 468 2.80 11.93 4.37
N ARG A 469 1.64 12.59 4.31
CA ARG A 469 1.42 13.90 4.93
C ARG A 469 0.37 13.81 6.01
N PHE A 470 -0.69 13.07 5.72
CA PHE A 470 -1.82 12.85 6.59
C PHE A 470 -1.99 11.37 6.90
N VAL A 471 -2.53 11.06 8.07
CA VAL A 471 -2.92 9.72 8.47
C VAL A 471 -4.34 9.74 9.01
N CYS A 472 -5.21 8.98 8.35
CA CYS A 472 -6.61 8.84 8.69
C CYS A 472 -6.83 7.55 9.47
N PHE A 473 -7.46 7.66 10.63
CA PHE A 473 -7.81 6.57 11.53
C PHE A 473 -9.32 6.38 11.57
N PHE A 474 -9.73 5.13 11.78
CA PHE A 474 -11.10 4.70 11.73
C PHE A 474 -11.46 4.02 13.05
N ASN A 475 -12.33 4.67 13.83
CA ASN A 475 -13.06 4.04 14.91
C ASN A 475 -14.37 3.48 14.34
N ALA A 476 -14.47 2.16 14.20
CA ALA A 476 -15.68 1.51 13.70
C ALA A 476 -16.92 1.78 14.58
N SER A 477 -16.71 2.25 15.81
CA SER A 477 -17.76 2.74 16.72
C SER A 477 -18.28 4.15 16.42
N GLY A 478 -17.93 4.75 15.28
CA GLY A 478 -18.64 5.92 14.74
C GLY A 478 -17.79 7.17 14.53
N THR A 479 -16.47 7.08 14.54
CA THR A 479 -15.63 8.28 14.37
C THR A 479 -14.46 8.01 13.44
N ILE A 480 -14.25 8.90 12.48
CA ILE A 480 -13.10 8.89 11.57
C ILE A 480 -12.34 10.19 11.79
N VAL A 481 -11.03 10.09 11.99
CA VAL A 481 -10.19 11.24 12.38
C VAL A 481 -8.93 11.26 11.54
N CYS A 482 -8.52 12.44 11.10
CA CYS A 482 -7.28 12.63 10.36
C CYS A 482 -6.31 13.52 11.12
N PHE A 483 -5.07 13.06 11.22
CA PHE A 483 -3.95 13.81 11.78
C PHE A 483 -2.91 14.05 10.69
N ASP A 484 -2.02 15.01 10.89
CA ASP A 484 -0.73 14.98 10.20
C ASP A 484 0.19 13.91 10.82
N LEU A 485 1.40 13.73 10.27
CA LEU A 485 2.32 12.71 10.78
C LEU A 485 2.82 12.97 12.20
N ASP A 486 2.75 14.21 12.70
CA ASP A 486 3.19 14.59 14.05
C ASP A 486 2.05 14.52 15.09
N GLY A 487 0.85 14.16 14.63
CA GLY A 487 -0.29 13.87 15.49
C GLY A 487 -1.15 15.10 15.77
N ASP A 488 -1.05 16.15 14.96
CA ASP A 488 -1.92 17.32 15.04
C ASP A 488 -3.19 17.09 14.23
N LEU A 489 -4.33 17.34 14.89
CA LEU A 489 -5.66 17.09 14.33
C LEU A 489 -5.92 18.00 13.13
N GLN A 490 -6.30 17.40 12.00
CA GLN A 490 -6.69 18.12 10.79
C GLN A 490 -8.21 18.22 10.67
N TRP A 491 -8.90 17.08 10.85
CA TRP A 491 -10.36 17.02 10.84
C TRP A 491 -10.86 15.76 11.56
N SER A 492 -12.14 15.77 11.95
CA SER A 492 -12.84 14.65 12.57
C SER A 492 -14.28 14.59 12.04
N ARG A 493 -14.80 13.38 11.84
CA ARG A 493 -16.18 13.14 11.40
C ARG A 493 -16.82 12.02 12.18
N GLU A 494 -18.10 12.20 12.48
CA GLU A 494 -18.95 11.16 13.04
C GLU A 494 -19.52 10.30 11.89
N LEU A 495 -18.87 9.17 11.63
CA LEU A 495 -19.22 8.23 10.57
C LEU A 495 -18.88 6.80 11.03
N MET A 496 -19.81 5.88 10.83
CA MET A 496 -19.63 4.47 11.13
C MET A 496 -18.94 3.76 9.95
N ALA A 497 -17.73 3.27 10.16
CA ALA A 497 -17.08 2.34 9.25
C ALA A 497 -17.40 0.90 9.66
N VAL A 498 -17.54 0.00 8.68
CA VAL A 498 -17.63 -1.43 8.98
C VAL A 498 -16.30 -1.90 9.59
N GLY A 499 -16.35 -2.58 10.74
CA GLY A 499 -15.14 -3.09 11.42
C GLY A 499 -14.24 -3.97 10.55
N ARG A 500 -14.81 -4.78 9.66
CA ARG A 500 -14.05 -5.67 8.73
C ARG A 500 -13.66 -5.01 7.42
N SER A 501 -13.81 -3.69 7.30
CA SER A 501 -13.40 -2.96 6.10
C SER A 501 -11.88 -2.83 6.01
N GLN A 502 -11.38 -2.67 4.78
CA GLN A 502 -10.00 -2.29 4.50
C GLN A 502 -10.02 -0.95 3.78
N PRO A 503 -9.98 0.18 4.51
CA PRO A 503 -9.94 1.50 3.89
C PRO A 503 -8.76 1.60 2.91
N THR A 504 -9.01 2.18 1.75
CA THR A 504 -8.07 2.21 0.61
C THR A 504 -7.88 3.65 0.12
N LEU A 505 -6.64 4.06 -0.08
CA LEU A 505 -6.30 5.34 -0.69
C LEU A 505 -6.46 5.28 -2.21
N ILE A 506 -7.32 6.14 -2.75
CA ILE A 506 -7.60 6.25 -4.18
C ILE A 506 -7.54 7.73 -4.55
N GLN A 507 -6.51 8.14 -5.28
CA GLN A 507 -6.40 9.50 -5.84
C GLN A 507 -6.60 10.61 -4.78
N GLY A 508 -6.02 10.42 -3.58
CA GLY A 508 -6.14 11.36 -2.45
C GLY A 508 -7.46 11.29 -1.68
N ALA A 509 -8.35 10.37 -2.02
CA ALA A 509 -9.51 10.03 -1.20
C ALA A 509 -9.26 8.74 -0.43
N VAL A 510 -9.83 8.62 0.77
CA VAL A 510 -9.93 7.34 1.45
C VAL A 510 -11.30 6.75 1.20
N VAL A 511 -11.31 5.53 0.67
CA VAL A 511 -12.52 4.79 0.33
C VAL A 511 -12.70 3.65 1.32
N PHE A 512 -13.87 3.57 1.93
CA PHE A 512 -14.18 2.58 2.96
C PHE A 512 -15.66 2.16 2.88
N VAL A 513 -16.01 1.07 3.58
CA VAL A 513 -17.40 0.61 3.66
C VAL A 513 -18.08 1.35 4.81
N LYS A 514 -18.96 2.29 4.48
CA LYS A 514 -19.79 3.04 5.43
C LYS A 514 -20.96 2.17 5.88
N GLN A 515 -21.14 2.04 7.19
CA GLN A 515 -22.28 1.40 7.79
C GLN A 515 -23.32 2.47 8.17
N SER A 516 -24.56 2.29 7.71
CA SER A 516 -25.59 3.34 7.84
C SER A 516 -26.58 3.10 8.98
N TYR A 517 -26.71 1.86 9.47
CA TYR A 517 -27.55 1.51 10.62
C TYR A 517 -26.71 1.38 11.91
N MET A 518 -27.30 1.80 13.02
CA MET A 518 -26.62 1.89 14.32
C MET A 518 -26.80 0.62 15.15
N PRO A 519 -25.85 0.28 16.03
CA PRO A 519 -26.00 -0.83 16.96
C PRO A 519 -26.95 -0.46 18.11
N ASP A 520 -27.52 -1.47 18.76
CA ASP A 520 -28.19 -1.30 20.06
C ASP A 520 -27.17 -1.08 21.21
N GLU A 521 -27.65 -0.85 22.42
CA GLU A 521 -26.81 -0.65 23.62
C GLU A 521 -25.88 -1.84 23.93
N SER A 522 -26.20 -3.05 23.41
CA SER A 522 -25.36 -4.25 23.54
C SER A 522 -24.29 -4.37 22.44
N GLY A 523 -24.17 -3.34 21.59
CA GLY A 523 -23.28 -3.33 20.43
C GLY A 523 -23.71 -4.28 19.32
N LYS A 524 -24.98 -4.69 19.28
CA LYS A 524 -25.52 -5.61 18.27
C LYS A 524 -26.27 -4.83 17.20
N PHE A 525 -26.02 -5.17 15.94
CA PHE A 525 -26.79 -4.65 14.83
C PHE A 525 -28.04 -5.49 14.57
N THR A 526 -29.17 -4.82 14.31
CA THR A 526 -30.36 -5.47 13.76
C THR A 526 -30.15 -5.76 12.27
N HIS A 527 -30.75 -6.84 11.76
CA HIS A 527 -30.66 -7.21 10.34
C HIS A 527 -31.93 -6.87 9.55
N ASP A 528 -32.84 -6.09 10.15
CA ASP A 528 -34.15 -5.72 9.59
C ASP A 528 -34.09 -4.42 8.79
N HIS A 529 -33.30 -4.42 7.71
CA HIS A 529 -33.22 -3.27 6.79
C HIS A 529 -33.62 -3.63 5.37
N GLY A 530 -34.27 -4.79 5.18
CA GLY A 530 -34.65 -5.44 3.91
C GLY A 530 -35.33 -4.54 2.86
N ASP A 531 -35.99 -3.47 3.29
CA ASP A 531 -36.75 -2.54 2.46
C ASP A 531 -36.37 -1.06 2.72
N ALA A 532 -35.22 -0.81 3.37
CA ALA A 532 -34.73 0.54 3.64
C ALA A 532 -34.42 1.29 2.33
N PRO A 533 -34.54 2.63 2.28
CA PRO A 533 -34.14 3.42 1.13
C PRO A 533 -32.63 3.32 0.88
N VAL A 534 -32.19 3.58 -0.37
CA VAL A 534 -30.80 3.33 -0.82
C VAL A 534 -29.78 4.09 0.02
N GLU A 535 -30.14 5.28 0.49
CA GLU A 535 -29.32 6.17 1.32
C GLU A 535 -29.01 5.56 2.70
N GLU A 536 -29.87 4.65 3.17
CA GLU A 536 -29.72 3.92 4.44
C GLU A 536 -28.97 2.59 4.25
N TRP A 537 -28.52 2.27 3.04
CA TRP A 537 -27.75 1.06 2.80
C TRP A 537 -26.31 1.22 3.26
N THR A 538 -25.70 0.11 3.66
CA THR A 538 -24.24 0.03 3.74
C THR A 538 -23.68 0.21 2.33
N GLN A 539 -22.74 1.15 2.14
CA GLN A 539 -22.23 1.57 0.84
C GLN A 539 -20.72 1.76 0.91
N LEU A 540 -20.04 1.79 -0.24
CA LEU A 540 -18.71 2.39 -0.27
C LEU A 540 -18.85 3.91 -0.24
N GLN A 541 -18.03 4.54 0.58
CA GLN A 541 -17.93 5.99 0.73
C GLN A 541 -16.49 6.41 0.45
N ALA A 542 -16.32 7.43 -0.36
CA ALA A 542 -15.06 8.13 -0.55
C ALA A 542 -15.12 9.49 0.13
N ILE A 543 -14.11 9.78 0.94
CA ILE A 543 -13.88 11.09 1.55
C ILE A 543 -12.51 11.60 1.14
N ASP A 544 -12.37 12.90 0.93
CA ASP A 544 -11.07 13.53 0.70
C ASP A 544 -10.18 13.38 1.93
N LEU A 545 -8.97 12.85 1.77
CA LEU A 545 -8.07 12.62 2.90
C LEU A 545 -7.65 13.93 3.59
N GLN A 546 -7.51 15.00 2.81
CA GLN A 546 -7.01 16.28 3.29
C GLN A 546 -8.12 17.12 3.95
N SER A 547 -9.29 17.24 3.35
CA SER A 547 -10.40 18.07 3.87
C SER A 547 -11.42 17.30 4.71
N GLY A 548 -11.51 15.98 4.56
CA GLY A 548 -12.54 15.15 5.18
C GLY A 548 -13.91 15.22 4.47
N GLU A 549 -14.04 16.02 3.42
CA GLU A 549 -15.29 16.21 2.68
C GLU A 549 -15.67 14.97 1.86
N ASP A 550 -16.96 14.74 1.68
CA ASP A 550 -17.47 13.64 0.85
C ASP A 550 -17.11 13.89 -0.62
N ARG A 551 -16.53 12.86 -1.27
CA ARG A 551 -16.29 12.88 -2.73
C ARG A 551 -17.39 12.17 -3.49
N TRP A 552 -17.73 10.95 -3.07
CA TRP A 552 -18.80 10.14 -3.65
C TRP A 552 -19.20 9.01 -2.72
N ALA A 553 -20.41 8.49 -2.91
CA ALA A 553 -20.87 7.22 -2.33
C ALA A 553 -21.40 6.33 -3.46
N THR A 554 -21.35 5.01 -3.28
CA THR A 554 -21.85 4.09 -4.31
C THR A 554 -23.36 4.16 -4.45
N SER A 555 -23.84 4.01 -5.69
CA SER A 555 -25.28 3.89 -5.97
C SER A 555 -25.86 2.50 -5.64
N CYS A 556 -24.99 1.52 -5.37
CA CYS A 556 -25.38 0.18 -4.90
C CYS A 556 -24.89 -0.05 -3.46
N GLY A 557 -25.51 -1.04 -2.80
CA GLY A 557 -25.14 -1.50 -1.47
C GLY A 557 -23.92 -2.41 -1.49
N ALA A 558 -23.20 -2.41 -0.39
CA ALA A 558 -22.02 -3.23 -0.16
C ALA A 558 -22.24 -4.16 1.06
N ASN A 559 -21.93 -5.44 0.90
CA ASN A 559 -21.93 -6.38 2.03
C ASN A 559 -20.75 -6.06 2.98
N MET A 560 -21.02 -5.99 4.28
CA MET A 560 -20.01 -5.71 5.32
C MET A 560 -18.91 -6.79 5.48
N GLY A 561 -19.11 -8.00 4.98
CA GLY A 561 -18.11 -9.07 4.96
C GLY A 561 -17.25 -9.06 3.69
N CYS A 562 -17.56 -8.22 2.71
CA CYS A 562 -16.73 -8.02 1.53
C CYS A 562 -15.56 -7.10 1.85
N VAL A 563 -14.40 -7.37 1.23
CA VAL A 563 -13.25 -6.44 1.22
C VAL A 563 -13.02 -6.00 -0.23
N PRO A 564 -13.56 -4.83 -0.63
CA PRO A 564 -13.33 -4.27 -1.95
C PRO A 564 -11.86 -3.88 -2.13
N LEU A 565 -11.24 -4.31 -3.24
CA LEU A 565 -9.87 -3.97 -3.59
C LEU A 565 -9.84 -3.04 -4.80
N LEU A 566 -8.84 -2.14 -4.86
CA LEU A 566 -8.60 -1.32 -6.04
C LEU A 566 -7.95 -2.16 -7.14
N MET A 567 -8.62 -2.24 -8.29
CA MET A 567 -8.19 -2.97 -9.47
C MET A 567 -8.23 -2.04 -10.68
N SER A 568 -7.55 -2.42 -11.76
CA SER A 568 -7.54 -1.64 -13.01
C SER A 568 -7.83 -2.57 -14.16
N ARG A 569 -8.80 -2.21 -15.00
CA ARG A 569 -9.14 -2.91 -16.25
C ARG A 569 -8.07 -2.66 -17.33
N THR A 570 -8.06 -3.47 -18.39
CA THR A 570 -7.08 -3.30 -19.48
C THR A 570 -7.27 -2.03 -20.31
N ASP A 571 -8.39 -1.32 -20.14
CA ASP A 571 -8.64 0.01 -20.71
C ASP A 571 -8.18 1.18 -19.82
N GLY A 572 -7.56 0.89 -18.67
CA GLY A 572 -7.05 1.88 -17.73
C GLY A 572 -8.06 2.38 -16.70
N ARG A 573 -9.29 1.86 -16.71
CA ARG A 573 -10.29 2.23 -15.71
C ARG A 573 -10.01 1.56 -14.38
N ASP A 574 -9.88 2.37 -13.34
CA ASP A 574 -9.85 1.91 -11.96
C ASP A 574 -11.25 1.49 -11.51
N VAL A 575 -11.34 0.28 -10.96
CA VAL A 575 -12.59 -0.33 -10.53
C VAL A 575 -12.46 -1.00 -9.17
N MET A 576 -13.59 -1.13 -8.49
CA MET A 576 -13.75 -1.96 -7.31
C MET A 576 -14.93 -2.91 -7.51
N VAL A 577 -14.97 -4.00 -6.76
CA VAL A 577 -16.14 -4.88 -6.72
C VAL A 577 -16.63 -5.01 -5.31
N VAL A 578 -17.94 -4.86 -5.14
CA VAL A 578 -18.67 -5.17 -3.91
C VAL A 578 -19.56 -6.35 -4.18
N GLY A 579 -19.86 -7.14 -3.14
CA GLY A 579 -20.99 -8.05 -3.24
C GLY A 579 -22.21 -7.60 -2.47
N ARG A 580 -23.33 -8.21 -2.85
CA ARG A 580 -24.71 -7.84 -2.54
C ARG A 580 -25.41 -9.09 -1.99
N GLY A 581 -26.12 -8.96 -0.87
CA GLY A 581 -26.72 -10.13 -0.19
C GLY A 581 -25.75 -10.92 0.71
N GLY A 582 -26.24 -12.01 1.33
CA GLY A 582 -25.54 -12.76 2.40
C GLY A 582 -26.27 -12.77 3.77
N GLY A 583 -25.62 -13.29 4.81
CA GLY A 583 -26.21 -13.40 6.16
C GLY A 583 -26.23 -12.11 7.00
N HIS A 584 -25.61 -11.02 6.51
CA HIS A 584 -25.42 -9.75 7.22
C HIS A 584 -25.71 -8.53 6.31
N SER A 585 -26.62 -8.70 5.35
CA SER A 585 -26.67 -7.92 4.12
C SER A 585 -27.19 -6.48 4.23
N PRO A 586 -26.78 -5.58 3.32
CA PRO A 586 -27.68 -4.53 2.85
C PRO A 586 -28.87 -5.16 2.10
N PRO A 587 -30.06 -4.53 2.10
CA PRO A 587 -31.28 -5.06 1.50
C PRO A 587 -31.28 -5.32 -0.01
N GLU A 588 -30.23 -4.91 -0.73
CA GLU A 588 -30.20 -4.90 -2.19
C GLU A 588 -30.46 -6.28 -2.82
N LYS A 589 -31.52 -6.35 -3.64
CA LYS A 589 -31.91 -7.52 -4.43
C LYS A 589 -31.78 -7.22 -5.94
N PRO A 590 -31.46 -8.23 -6.78
CA PRO A 590 -31.12 -9.60 -6.42
C PRO A 590 -29.69 -9.70 -5.84
N THR A 591 -29.42 -10.69 -4.99
CA THR A 591 -28.08 -10.95 -4.44
C THR A 591 -27.05 -11.19 -5.54
N GLY A 592 -25.76 -10.91 -5.28
CA GLY A 592 -24.68 -11.15 -6.23
C GLY A 592 -23.50 -10.20 -6.07
N ILE A 593 -22.97 -9.67 -7.17
CA ILE A 593 -21.88 -8.69 -7.15
C ILE A 593 -22.18 -7.48 -8.03
N SER A 594 -21.50 -6.37 -7.76
CA SER A 594 -21.53 -5.15 -8.58
C SER A 594 -20.11 -4.63 -8.77
N MET A 595 -19.79 -4.25 -10.01
CA MET A 595 -18.56 -3.53 -10.32
C MET A 595 -18.81 -2.03 -10.27
N ILE A 596 -17.87 -1.32 -9.67
CA ILE A 596 -17.94 0.11 -9.39
C ILE A 596 -16.77 0.81 -10.07
N ASP A 597 -17.03 1.97 -10.67
CA ASP A 597 -15.99 2.89 -11.11
C ASP A 597 -15.38 3.59 -9.89
N ALA A 598 -14.07 3.42 -9.67
CA ALA A 598 -13.40 3.97 -8.49
C ALA A 598 -13.27 5.50 -8.55
N THR A 599 -13.55 6.12 -9.69
CA THR A 599 -13.46 7.57 -9.88
C THR A 599 -14.63 8.30 -9.25
N ASP A 600 -15.84 7.75 -9.39
CA ASP A 600 -17.09 8.44 -9.04
C ASP A 600 -18.12 7.56 -8.30
N GLY A 601 -17.76 6.32 -7.96
CA GLY A 601 -18.63 5.41 -7.21
C GLY A 601 -19.80 4.84 -8.02
N LYS A 602 -19.89 5.12 -9.33
CA LYS A 602 -21.00 4.60 -10.14
C LYS A 602 -20.89 3.10 -10.34
N THR A 603 -22.04 2.43 -10.20
CA THR A 603 -22.18 1.02 -10.57
C THR A 603 -22.11 0.88 -12.10
N LEU A 604 -21.12 0.14 -12.59
CA LEU A 604 -20.94 -0.15 -14.02
C LEU A 604 -21.86 -1.28 -14.48
N TRP A 605 -21.98 -2.33 -13.69
CA TRP A 605 -22.88 -3.44 -13.92
C TRP A 605 -23.09 -4.23 -12.62
N SER A 606 -24.13 -5.06 -12.62
CA SER A 606 -24.45 -5.97 -11.52
C SER A 606 -24.71 -7.37 -12.06
N LEU A 607 -24.09 -8.37 -11.43
CA LEU A 607 -24.29 -9.78 -11.72
C LEU A 607 -25.14 -10.40 -10.59
N PRO A 608 -26.36 -10.87 -10.87
CA PRO A 608 -27.13 -11.66 -9.92
C PRO A 608 -26.52 -13.05 -9.70
N LEU A 609 -26.33 -13.45 -8.44
CA LEU A 609 -25.93 -14.79 -8.01
C LEU A 609 -26.89 -15.22 -6.86
N PRO A 610 -27.79 -16.19 -7.10
CA PRO A 610 -28.72 -16.66 -6.07
C PRO A 610 -28.01 -17.29 -4.88
N ASN A 611 -28.46 -16.98 -3.66
CA ASN A 611 -27.88 -17.50 -2.39
C ASN A 611 -26.40 -17.14 -2.18
N PHE A 612 -25.90 -16.12 -2.87
CA PHE A 612 -24.51 -15.73 -2.84
C PHE A 612 -24.08 -15.18 -1.48
N MET A 613 -22.95 -15.68 -0.97
CA MET A 613 -22.36 -15.25 0.29
C MET A 613 -21.16 -14.34 0.01
N SER A 614 -21.40 -13.04 -0.14
CA SER A 614 -20.34 -12.06 -0.41
C SER A 614 -19.49 -11.80 0.84
N THR A 615 -18.49 -12.65 1.06
CA THR A 615 -17.58 -12.55 2.21
C THR A 615 -16.13 -12.81 1.81
N MET A 616 -15.69 -12.21 0.72
CA MET A 616 -14.38 -12.45 0.09
C MET A 616 -13.78 -11.15 -0.44
N THR A 617 -12.52 -11.21 -0.87
CA THR A 617 -11.94 -10.20 -1.78
C THR A 617 -12.19 -10.60 -3.23
N TYR A 618 -12.31 -9.63 -4.12
CA TYR A 618 -12.41 -9.86 -5.56
C TYR A 618 -11.10 -9.48 -6.25
N ASN A 619 -10.68 -10.27 -7.24
CA ASN A 619 -9.42 -10.09 -7.94
C ASN A 619 -9.64 -10.11 -9.45
N LEU A 620 -8.85 -9.31 -10.18
CA LEU A 620 -8.89 -9.24 -11.64
C LEU A 620 -7.61 -9.84 -12.23
N VAL A 621 -7.75 -10.68 -13.26
CA VAL A 621 -6.65 -11.16 -14.11
C VAL A 621 -6.97 -10.79 -15.55
N GLY A 622 -6.20 -9.88 -16.15
CA GLY A 622 -6.60 -9.24 -17.40
C GLY A 622 -7.92 -8.50 -17.19
N ASP A 623 -8.99 -8.93 -17.89
CA ASP A 623 -10.37 -8.44 -17.69
C ASP A 623 -11.31 -9.51 -17.16
N ASP A 624 -10.77 -10.58 -16.57
CA ASP A 624 -11.55 -11.62 -15.93
C ASP A 624 -11.55 -11.43 -14.41
N MET A 625 -12.74 -11.11 -13.88
CA MET A 625 -12.99 -11.02 -12.45
C MET A 625 -13.17 -12.41 -11.86
N LEU A 626 -12.40 -12.72 -10.83
CA LEU A 626 -12.38 -14.01 -10.18
C LEU A 626 -13.32 -14.03 -8.97
N VAL A 627 -14.30 -14.94 -8.97
CA VAL A 627 -15.37 -14.98 -7.96
C VAL A 627 -15.54 -16.40 -7.43
N PHE A 628 -15.57 -16.57 -6.10
CA PHE A 628 -15.97 -17.84 -5.49
C PHE A 628 -17.47 -17.83 -5.21
N ASP A 629 -18.21 -18.80 -5.73
CA ASP A 629 -19.66 -18.91 -5.59
C ASP A 629 -20.05 -20.34 -5.21
N ALA A 630 -20.53 -20.50 -3.97
CA ALA A 630 -20.79 -21.79 -3.34
C ALA A 630 -19.58 -22.74 -3.46
N GLY A 631 -19.64 -23.74 -4.35
CA GLY A 631 -18.58 -24.71 -4.65
C GLY A 631 -17.88 -24.49 -5.98
N ASN A 632 -17.98 -23.29 -6.55
CA ASN A 632 -17.41 -22.94 -7.84
C ASN A 632 -16.48 -21.74 -7.76
N HIS A 633 -15.57 -21.67 -8.73
CA HIS A 633 -14.81 -20.49 -9.08
C HIS A 633 -15.24 -20.02 -10.48
N LEU A 634 -15.51 -18.73 -10.60
CA LEU A 634 -16.08 -18.10 -11.80
C LEU A 634 -15.10 -17.07 -12.37
N TRP A 635 -15.08 -16.97 -13.70
CA TRP A 635 -14.48 -15.85 -14.42
C TRP A 635 -15.64 -15.02 -14.97
N VAL A 636 -15.73 -13.78 -14.50
CA VAL A 636 -16.77 -12.83 -14.89
C VAL A 636 -16.11 -11.74 -15.73
N ASP A 637 -16.65 -11.50 -16.91
CA ASP A 637 -16.17 -10.47 -17.82
C ASP A 637 -16.29 -9.07 -17.18
N ALA A 638 -15.19 -8.34 -17.04
CA ALA A 638 -15.16 -7.04 -16.37
C ALA A 638 -15.94 -5.94 -17.13
N TYR A 639 -16.26 -6.13 -18.40
CA TYR A 639 -17.01 -5.16 -19.20
C TYR A 639 -18.51 -5.36 -19.07
N SER A 640 -18.96 -6.61 -19.21
CA SER A 640 -20.37 -6.97 -19.34
C SER A 640 -20.98 -7.56 -18.07
N GLY A 641 -20.17 -7.97 -17.10
CA GLY A 641 -20.63 -8.69 -15.90
C GLY A 641 -21.11 -10.11 -16.17
N LYS A 642 -20.89 -10.65 -17.38
CA LYS A 642 -21.32 -12.01 -17.76
C LYS A 642 -20.30 -13.06 -17.30
N VAL A 643 -20.79 -14.18 -16.79
CA VAL A 643 -19.95 -15.34 -16.45
C VAL A 643 -19.42 -15.98 -17.75
N LYS A 644 -18.10 -15.99 -17.93
CA LYS A 644 -17.41 -16.60 -19.07
C LYS A 644 -17.05 -18.07 -18.81
N ARG A 645 -16.68 -18.39 -17.57
CA ARG A 645 -16.18 -19.71 -17.17
C ARG A 645 -16.61 -20.05 -15.76
N ARG A 646 -16.86 -21.34 -15.53
CA ARG A 646 -17.13 -21.93 -14.21
C ARG A 646 -16.29 -23.19 -14.04
N VAL A 647 -15.61 -23.30 -12.90
CA VAL A 647 -14.84 -24.48 -12.49
C VAL A 647 -15.30 -24.90 -11.10
N SER A 648 -15.47 -26.20 -10.87
CA SER A 648 -15.76 -26.70 -9.53
C SER A 648 -14.50 -26.68 -8.67
N ILE A 649 -14.59 -26.15 -7.46
CA ILE A 649 -13.52 -26.24 -6.46
C ILE A 649 -13.77 -27.36 -5.45
N VAL A 650 -14.80 -28.18 -5.66
CA VAL A 650 -15.22 -29.24 -4.73
C VAL A 650 -15.37 -30.61 -5.40
N LYS A 651 -15.37 -30.70 -6.73
CA LYS A 651 -15.46 -31.96 -7.46
C LYS A 651 -14.16 -32.24 -8.19
N ASP A 652 -13.72 -33.50 -8.15
CA ASP A 652 -12.53 -33.98 -8.85
C ASP A 652 -11.31 -33.07 -8.64
N VAL A 653 -10.99 -32.79 -7.37
CA VAL A 653 -9.87 -31.90 -7.00
C VAL A 653 -8.67 -32.71 -6.54
N SER A 654 -7.48 -32.22 -6.87
CA SER A 654 -6.22 -32.81 -6.38
C SER A 654 -5.94 -32.33 -4.97
N VAL A 655 -5.73 -33.25 -4.04
CA VAL A 655 -5.41 -32.93 -2.63
C VAL A 655 -4.13 -33.63 -2.21
N ARG A 656 -3.14 -32.85 -1.77
CA ARG A 656 -1.93 -33.33 -1.09
C ARG A 656 -2.18 -33.37 0.42
N ARG A 657 -2.12 -34.55 1.02
CA ARG A 657 -2.41 -34.79 2.44
C ARG A 657 -1.27 -35.49 3.15
N TYR A 658 -1.13 -35.21 4.44
CA TYR A 658 -0.22 -35.89 5.35
C TYR A 658 -1.00 -36.93 6.16
N GLY A 659 -0.47 -38.16 6.25
CA GLY A 659 -1.05 -39.23 7.05
C GLY A 659 0.02 -40.16 7.64
N ALA A 660 -0.41 -41.28 8.22
CA ALA A 660 0.48 -42.22 8.92
C ALA A 660 1.61 -42.80 8.04
N GLU A 661 1.39 -42.92 6.73
CA GLU A 661 2.38 -43.40 5.75
C GLU A 661 3.15 -42.25 5.07
N GLY A 662 3.01 -41.01 5.57
CA GLY A 662 3.60 -39.82 4.97
C GLY A 662 2.66 -39.09 4.01
N TRP A 663 3.25 -38.38 3.05
CA TRP A 663 2.52 -37.52 2.11
C TRP A 663 1.94 -38.30 0.93
N LYS A 664 0.66 -38.08 0.63
CA LYS A 664 -0.07 -38.70 -0.49
C LYS A 664 -0.85 -37.65 -1.28
N THR A 665 -0.90 -37.83 -2.60
CA THR A 665 -1.77 -37.06 -3.49
C THR A 665 -2.93 -37.95 -3.94
N GLU A 666 -4.15 -37.43 -3.89
CA GLU A 666 -5.33 -38.13 -4.42
C GLU A 666 -6.29 -37.16 -5.11
N MET A 667 -7.05 -37.69 -6.07
CA MET A 667 -8.22 -37.01 -6.66
C MET A 667 -9.44 -37.37 -5.82
N THR A 668 -10.21 -36.35 -5.42
CA THR A 668 -11.35 -36.56 -4.52
C THR A 668 -12.39 -35.46 -4.64
N ASP A 669 -13.58 -35.74 -4.11
CA ASP A 669 -14.63 -34.75 -3.92
C ASP A 669 -14.56 -34.20 -2.49
N VAL A 670 -14.69 -32.88 -2.35
CA VAL A 670 -14.80 -32.23 -1.05
C VAL A 670 -16.20 -32.51 -0.50
N VAL A 671 -16.31 -33.52 0.37
CA VAL A 671 -17.56 -33.90 1.04
C VAL A 671 -17.95 -32.89 2.14
N ASN A 672 -19.23 -32.86 2.53
CA ASN A 672 -19.78 -31.96 3.57
C ASN A 672 -19.87 -30.46 3.24
N VAL A 673 -20.04 -30.08 1.98
CA VAL A 673 -20.48 -28.71 1.60
C VAL A 673 -21.96 -28.52 1.92
N LYS A 674 -22.36 -28.65 3.20
CA LYS A 674 -23.75 -28.45 3.66
C LYS A 674 -24.13 -26.97 3.83
N LYS A 675 -23.20 -26.04 3.58
CA LYS A 675 -23.39 -24.59 3.75
C LYS A 675 -23.22 -23.90 2.39
N PRO A 676 -23.78 -22.69 2.18
CA PRO A 676 -23.59 -21.90 0.95
C PRO A 676 -22.14 -21.41 0.72
N ARG A 677 -21.16 -21.91 1.49
CA ARG A 677 -19.76 -21.49 1.44
C ARG A 677 -18.84 -22.71 1.36
N SER A 678 -17.88 -22.67 0.43
CA SER A 678 -16.76 -23.64 0.37
C SER A 678 -15.43 -23.05 0.81
N ILE A 679 -15.34 -21.72 0.93
CA ILE A 679 -14.15 -21.01 1.39
C ILE A 679 -14.40 -20.27 2.70
N ILE A 680 -13.33 -20.03 3.46
CA ILE A 680 -13.36 -19.18 4.66
C ILE A 680 -13.49 -17.71 4.25
N GLN A 681 -14.18 -16.91 5.07
CA GLN A 681 -14.40 -15.48 4.78
C GLN A 681 -13.06 -14.74 4.68
N GLN A 682 -12.94 -13.87 3.67
CA GLN A 682 -11.79 -12.98 3.46
C GLN A 682 -10.42 -13.69 3.50
N SER A 683 -10.38 -14.96 3.09
CA SER A 683 -9.18 -15.82 3.16
C SER A 683 -8.49 -16.03 1.81
N ASN A 684 -8.89 -15.28 0.80
CA ASN A 684 -8.40 -15.43 -0.56
C ASN A 684 -7.47 -14.29 -0.99
N VAL A 685 -6.51 -14.60 -1.86
CA VAL A 685 -5.56 -13.63 -2.42
C VAL A 685 -5.06 -14.12 -3.78
N LEU A 686 -4.76 -13.19 -4.69
CA LEU A 686 -4.16 -13.50 -6.00
C LEU A 686 -2.64 -13.33 -5.96
N ALA A 687 -1.91 -14.42 -6.15
CA ALA A 687 -0.44 -14.47 -6.24
C ALA A 687 -0.02 -14.99 -7.62
N GLY A 688 0.53 -14.10 -8.46
CA GLY A 688 0.78 -14.39 -9.87
C GLY A 688 -0.51 -14.84 -10.59
N ALA A 689 -0.48 -16.02 -11.20
CA ALA A 689 -1.65 -16.64 -11.86
C ALA A 689 -2.49 -17.52 -10.91
N TYR A 690 -2.13 -17.65 -9.64
CA TYR A 690 -2.81 -18.54 -8.69
C TYR A 690 -3.71 -17.75 -7.74
N HIS A 691 -5.00 -18.09 -7.72
CA HIS A 691 -5.97 -17.55 -6.77
C HIS A 691 -6.08 -18.49 -5.57
N TYR A 692 -5.35 -18.17 -4.51
CA TYR A 692 -5.32 -18.93 -3.26
C TYR A 692 -6.56 -18.65 -2.40
N PHE A 693 -6.98 -19.64 -1.62
CA PHE A 693 -8.08 -19.54 -0.66
C PHE A 693 -7.96 -20.62 0.41
N ARG A 694 -8.62 -20.44 1.57
CA ARG A 694 -8.69 -21.51 2.58
C ARG A 694 -10.02 -22.25 2.50
N SER A 695 -9.94 -23.57 2.53
CA SER A 695 -11.13 -24.44 2.57
C SER A 695 -11.93 -24.21 3.86
N TYR A 696 -13.25 -24.18 3.74
CA TYR A 696 -14.16 -24.07 4.88
C TYR A 696 -14.34 -25.41 5.63
N THR A 697 -14.14 -26.54 4.96
CA THR A 697 -14.47 -27.88 5.49
C THR A 697 -13.30 -28.52 6.22
N GLU A 698 -12.09 -28.33 5.71
CA GLU A 698 -10.88 -29.04 6.12
C GLU A 698 -9.70 -28.07 6.21
N PRO A 699 -8.60 -28.41 6.92
CA PRO A 699 -7.42 -27.56 7.05
C PRO A 699 -6.56 -27.55 5.78
N TRP A 700 -7.19 -27.22 4.65
CA TRP A 700 -6.56 -27.23 3.33
C TRP A 700 -6.43 -25.83 2.77
N LEU A 701 -5.22 -25.49 2.33
CA LEU A 701 -4.94 -24.36 1.45
C LEU A 701 -5.27 -24.77 0.02
N GLY A 702 -6.28 -24.15 -0.57
CA GLY A 702 -6.65 -24.35 -1.97
C GLY A 702 -6.05 -23.28 -2.87
N ARG A 703 -5.83 -23.62 -4.14
CA ARG A 703 -5.58 -22.64 -5.20
C ARG A 703 -6.28 -23.03 -6.49
N VAL A 704 -6.66 -22.01 -7.27
CA VAL A 704 -7.10 -22.15 -8.66
C VAL A 704 -6.08 -21.49 -9.57
N ASP A 705 -5.57 -22.20 -10.57
CA ASP A 705 -4.79 -21.59 -11.65
C ASP A 705 -5.74 -20.81 -12.57
N SER A 706 -5.60 -19.48 -12.63
CA SER A 706 -6.50 -18.60 -13.37
C SER A 706 -6.46 -18.85 -14.89
N ARG A 707 -5.40 -19.46 -15.41
CA ARG A 707 -5.19 -19.75 -16.83
C ARG A 707 -5.87 -21.07 -17.19
N THR A 708 -5.54 -22.12 -16.46
CA THR A 708 -5.94 -23.49 -16.80
C THR A 708 -7.22 -23.92 -16.09
N GLY A 709 -7.61 -23.27 -15.00
CA GLY A 709 -8.70 -23.67 -14.12
C GLY A 709 -8.37 -24.91 -13.28
N ARG A 710 -7.12 -25.36 -13.24
CA ARG A 710 -6.69 -26.47 -12.38
C ARG A 710 -6.88 -26.08 -10.91
N VAL A 711 -7.44 -26.99 -10.12
CA VAL A 711 -7.69 -26.82 -8.69
C VAL A 711 -6.82 -27.79 -7.90
N GLU A 712 -6.08 -27.27 -6.93
CA GLU A 712 -5.21 -28.04 -6.06
C GLU A 712 -5.42 -27.63 -4.61
N TYR A 713 -5.25 -28.58 -3.70
CA TYR A 713 -5.29 -28.38 -2.27
C TYR A 713 -4.07 -28.99 -1.59
N LEU A 714 -3.56 -28.31 -0.58
CA LEU A 714 -2.52 -28.78 0.32
C LEU A 714 -3.01 -28.73 1.76
N GLN A 715 -2.94 -29.85 2.46
CA GLN A 715 -3.19 -29.89 3.90
C GLN A 715 -2.11 -29.11 4.64
N LEU A 716 -2.55 -28.28 5.60
CA LEU A 716 -1.68 -27.57 6.54
C LEU A 716 -1.98 -28.06 7.97
N PRO A 717 -1.00 -28.00 8.89
CA PRO A 717 -1.25 -28.39 10.28
C PRO A 717 -2.18 -27.35 10.91
N VAL A 718 -3.20 -27.80 11.64
CA VAL A 718 -4.26 -26.95 12.21
C VAL A 718 -3.73 -25.92 13.22
N GLN A 719 -2.72 -26.31 14.00
CA GLN A 719 -2.09 -25.49 15.02
C GLN A 719 -0.64 -25.93 15.17
N MET A 720 0.26 -24.96 15.35
CA MET A 720 1.64 -25.20 15.77
C MET A 720 1.76 -24.97 17.27
N ARG A 721 2.51 -25.85 17.95
CA ARG A 721 2.95 -25.66 19.34
C ARG A 721 4.46 -25.49 19.35
N PRO A 722 4.97 -24.28 19.61
CA PRO A 722 6.40 -24.04 19.60
C PRO A 722 7.07 -24.84 20.73
N GLY A 723 8.10 -25.58 20.36
CA GLY A 723 8.95 -26.32 21.28
C GLY A 723 9.99 -25.42 21.97
N SER A 724 10.67 -25.97 22.97
CA SER A 724 11.82 -25.31 23.60
C SER A 724 13.07 -25.35 22.69
N ALA A 725 14.15 -24.67 23.07
CA ALA A 725 15.43 -24.77 22.36
C ALA A 725 15.98 -26.21 22.22
N ARG A 726 15.43 -27.19 22.97
CA ARG A 726 15.81 -28.61 22.94
C ARG A 726 14.73 -29.54 22.39
N GLN A 727 13.55 -29.02 22.06
CA GLN A 727 12.41 -29.80 21.58
C GLN A 727 11.89 -29.20 20.28
N ASN A 728 11.66 -30.04 19.28
CA ASN A 728 11.07 -29.60 18.02
C ASN A 728 9.65 -29.07 18.24
N ASP A 729 9.21 -28.22 17.31
CA ASP A 729 7.83 -27.76 17.25
C ASP A 729 6.88 -28.95 17.02
N ASP A 730 5.77 -28.97 17.75
CA ASP A 730 4.71 -29.97 17.60
C ASP A 730 3.63 -29.44 16.66
N LEU A 731 3.44 -30.10 15.52
CA LEU A 731 2.50 -29.71 14.47
C LEU A 731 1.27 -30.61 14.50
N LEU A 732 0.09 -30.01 14.69
CA LEU A 732 -1.18 -30.72 14.78
C LEU A 732 -1.79 -30.96 13.40
N TRP A 733 -1.53 -32.11 12.77
CA TRP A 733 -1.97 -32.40 11.40
C TRP A 733 -3.37 -32.99 11.27
N GLY A 734 -3.82 -33.77 12.27
CA GLY A 734 -5.04 -34.54 12.15
C GLY A 734 -5.64 -35.04 13.47
N PRO A 735 -6.80 -35.72 13.40
CA PRO A 735 -7.48 -36.31 14.55
C PRO A 735 -6.62 -37.32 15.33
N GLU A 736 -5.65 -37.98 14.69
CA GLU A 736 -4.71 -38.91 15.32
C GLU A 736 -3.79 -38.27 16.38
N ASN A 737 -3.66 -36.95 16.39
CA ASN A 737 -2.95 -36.19 17.42
C ASN A 737 -3.86 -35.80 18.63
N MET A 738 -4.86 -36.63 18.99
CA MET A 738 -5.94 -36.35 19.96
C MET A 738 -5.62 -36.63 21.45
N ASP A 739 -6.40 -35.99 22.35
CA ASP A 739 -6.56 -36.37 23.76
C ASP A 739 -7.21 -37.77 23.86
N ALA A 740 -6.62 -38.65 24.67
CA ALA A 740 -7.05 -40.04 24.84
C ALA A 740 -8.54 -40.20 25.21
N LYS A 741 -9.13 -39.25 25.94
CA LYS A 741 -10.55 -39.30 26.37
C LYS A 741 -11.54 -39.10 25.22
N VAL A 742 -11.18 -38.31 24.20
CA VAL A 742 -12.02 -38.07 23.02
C VAL A 742 -11.94 -39.25 22.05
N LEU A 743 -10.76 -39.87 21.94
CA LEU A 743 -10.55 -41.08 21.15
C LEU A 743 -11.44 -42.24 21.65
N ASP A 744 -11.56 -42.41 22.97
CA ASP A 744 -12.36 -43.47 23.59
C ASP A 744 -13.86 -43.28 23.39
N ALA A 745 -14.37 -42.04 23.51
CA ALA A 745 -15.76 -41.73 23.21
C ALA A 745 -16.11 -41.97 21.73
N TRP A 746 -15.14 -41.79 20.82
CA TRP A 746 -15.33 -42.00 19.38
C TRP A 746 -15.26 -43.47 18.97
N LYS A 747 -14.37 -44.27 19.60
CA LYS A 747 -14.30 -45.73 19.40
C LYS A 747 -15.62 -46.43 19.75
N GLY A 748 -16.39 -45.89 20.71
CA GLY A 748 -17.72 -46.40 21.08
C GLY A 748 -18.83 -46.09 20.05
N ALA A 749 -18.65 -45.10 19.17
CA ALA A 749 -19.67 -44.58 18.26
C ALA A 749 -19.63 -45.20 16.85
N ARG A 750 -19.21 -46.47 16.73
CA ARG A 750 -18.94 -47.23 15.49
C ARG A 750 -20.13 -47.47 14.53
N LYS A 751 -21.18 -46.65 14.53
CA LYS A 751 -22.36 -46.86 13.66
C LYS A 751 -22.65 -45.81 12.59
N LYS A 752 -21.92 -44.70 12.48
CA LYS A 752 -22.00 -43.81 11.30
C LYS A 752 -20.63 -43.22 10.98
N GLN A 753 -20.13 -43.45 9.77
CA GLN A 753 -18.99 -42.74 9.19
C GLN A 753 -19.34 -41.25 9.05
N VAL A 754 -19.20 -40.48 10.13
CA VAL A 754 -19.29 -39.02 10.10
C VAL A 754 -17.91 -38.50 10.45
N ALA A 755 -17.28 -37.79 9.51
CA ALA A 755 -16.03 -37.07 9.77
C ALA A 755 -16.19 -36.18 11.02
N LEU A 756 -15.24 -36.26 11.95
CA LEU A 756 -15.21 -35.39 13.13
C LEU A 756 -14.91 -33.96 12.67
N PRO A 757 -15.77 -32.97 12.96
CA PRO A 757 -15.49 -31.59 12.59
C PRO A 757 -14.21 -31.10 13.26
N ILE A 758 -13.40 -30.32 12.53
CA ILE A 758 -12.10 -29.78 12.99
C ILE A 758 -12.17 -29.07 14.35
N THR A 759 -13.34 -28.54 14.71
CA THR A 759 -13.61 -27.90 16.01
C THR A 759 -13.63 -28.87 17.20
N LYS A 760 -13.54 -30.19 16.97
CA LYS A 760 -13.48 -31.23 18.00
C LYS A 760 -12.10 -31.90 18.11
N TRP A 761 -11.09 -31.41 17.41
CA TRP A 761 -9.72 -31.94 17.48
C TRP A 761 -9.02 -31.41 18.73
N ALA A 762 -7.95 -32.07 19.22
CA ALA A 762 -7.24 -31.69 20.44
C ALA A 762 -6.26 -30.53 20.21
N PHE A 763 -6.79 -29.33 19.95
CA PHE A 763 -6.03 -28.09 19.94
C PHE A 763 -6.13 -27.41 21.31
N LYS A 764 -5.21 -26.49 21.61
CA LYS A 764 -5.32 -25.62 22.77
C LYS A 764 -6.15 -24.39 22.41
N GLU A 765 -7.23 -24.15 23.16
CA GLU A 765 -8.14 -23.02 22.97
C GLU A 765 -7.46 -21.69 23.29
N ASN A 766 -8.00 -20.62 22.69
CA ASN A 766 -7.62 -19.24 23.00
C ASN A 766 -8.19 -18.82 24.36
N ASP A 767 -7.36 -18.23 25.23
CA ASP A 767 -7.78 -17.71 26.53
C ASP A 767 -8.67 -16.47 26.45
N MET A 768 -8.67 -15.80 25.28
CA MET A 768 -9.42 -14.58 24.97
C MET A 768 -9.06 -13.39 25.85
N LYS A 769 -7.86 -13.38 26.42
CA LYS A 769 -7.42 -12.36 27.37
C LYS A 769 -6.58 -11.28 26.70
N ASP A 770 -6.62 -10.08 27.28
CA ASP A 770 -5.66 -9.02 27.01
C ASP A 770 -4.37 -9.20 27.84
N ALA A 771 -3.39 -8.32 27.64
CA ALA A 771 -2.14 -8.28 28.40
C ALA A 771 -2.32 -8.08 29.92
N ARG A 772 -3.52 -7.68 30.37
CA ARG A 772 -3.85 -7.46 31.79
C ARG A 772 -4.61 -8.65 32.39
N GLY A 773 -4.93 -9.66 31.59
CA GLY A 773 -5.63 -10.87 32.00
C GLY A 773 -7.16 -10.79 31.95
N ASN A 774 -7.73 -9.70 31.41
CA ASN A 774 -9.18 -9.54 31.27
C ASN A 774 -9.68 -10.26 30.02
N VAL A 775 -10.83 -10.93 30.10
CA VAL A 775 -11.52 -11.46 28.93
C VAL A 775 -12.12 -10.30 28.13
N VAL A 776 -11.72 -10.18 26.86
CA VAL A 776 -11.96 -8.99 26.00
C VAL A 776 -12.62 -9.39 24.67
N MET A 777 -13.61 -10.27 24.77
CA MET A 777 -14.15 -11.02 23.64
C MET A 777 -15.63 -11.37 23.86
N GLY A 778 -16.49 -10.94 22.94
CA GLY A 778 -17.92 -11.23 22.98
C GLY A 778 -18.39 -12.45 22.17
N ASP A 779 -17.50 -13.13 21.46
CA ASP A 779 -17.84 -14.23 20.53
C ASP A 779 -17.10 -15.53 20.85
N GLN A 780 -17.85 -16.54 21.32
CA GLN A 780 -17.34 -17.86 21.72
C GLN A 780 -16.62 -18.60 20.59
N ARG A 781 -16.90 -18.27 19.32
CA ARG A 781 -16.19 -18.89 18.17
C ARG A 781 -14.71 -18.54 18.14
N SER A 782 -14.28 -17.51 18.88
CA SER A 782 -12.88 -17.12 19.05
C SER A 782 -12.05 -18.09 19.88
N MET A 783 -12.69 -18.98 20.67
CA MET A 783 -12.01 -20.05 21.42
C MET A 783 -11.54 -21.21 20.51
N GLY A 784 -11.94 -21.22 19.23
CA GLY A 784 -11.60 -22.29 18.31
C GLY A 784 -10.13 -22.33 17.90
N ASN A 785 -9.76 -23.36 17.13
CA ASN A 785 -8.41 -23.64 16.64
C ASN A 785 -7.79 -22.58 15.70
N GLY A 786 -8.48 -21.48 15.44
CA GLY A 786 -8.05 -20.46 14.50
C GLY A 786 -8.22 -20.82 13.02
N TRP A 787 -8.71 -22.01 12.67
CA TRP A 787 -8.95 -22.38 11.28
C TRP A 787 -10.29 -21.84 10.74
N GLY A 788 -11.42 -22.37 11.21
CA GLY A 788 -12.72 -22.25 10.52
C GLY A 788 -13.44 -20.89 10.58
N HIS A 789 -12.93 -19.93 11.35
CA HIS A 789 -13.59 -18.64 11.64
C HIS A 789 -12.60 -17.46 11.61
N HIS A 790 -12.35 -16.96 10.40
CA HIS A 790 -11.44 -15.86 10.07
C HIS A 790 -12.20 -14.77 9.33
N ALA A 791 -12.14 -13.51 9.77
CA ALA A 791 -12.70 -12.40 8.98
C ALA A 791 -11.97 -11.06 9.24
N SER A 792 -10.67 -11.08 9.55
CA SER A 792 -9.89 -9.84 9.68
C SER A 792 -8.43 -9.99 9.27
N GLN A 793 -7.86 -11.21 9.32
CA GLN A 793 -6.54 -11.47 8.75
C GLN A 793 -6.67 -11.99 7.32
N LEU A 794 -6.31 -11.15 6.36
CA LEU A 794 -6.16 -11.54 4.96
C LEU A 794 -4.72 -12.02 4.70
N PRO A 795 -4.54 -13.03 3.83
CA PRO A 795 -3.20 -13.46 3.44
C PRO A 795 -2.44 -12.34 2.72
N THR A 796 -1.12 -12.32 2.87
CA THR A 796 -0.26 -11.29 2.27
C THR A 796 0.84 -11.93 1.43
N VAL A 797 1.11 -11.41 0.24
CA VAL A 797 2.15 -11.91 -0.67
C VAL A 797 3.34 -10.95 -0.66
N ILE A 798 4.52 -11.45 -0.32
CA ILE A 798 5.76 -10.67 -0.33
C ILE A 798 6.85 -11.49 -1.00
N GLY A 799 7.39 -10.96 -2.10
CA GLY A 799 8.29 -11.71 -2.96
C GLY A 799 7.63 -12.98 -3.47
N ASP A 800 8.34 -14.09 -3.29
CA ASP A 800 7.93 -15.43 -3.71
C ASP A 800 7.12 -16.17 -2.63
N CYS A 801 6.78 -15.49 -1.53
CA CYS A 801 6.12 -16.09 -0.36
C CYS A 801 4.73 -15.52 -0.11
N LEU A 802 3.79 -16.41 0.21
CA LEU A 802 2.46 -16.14 0.75
C LEU A 802 2.50 -16.36 2.27
N TYR A 803 2.11 -15.33 3.02
CA TYR A 803 2.03 -15.31 4.47
C TYR A 803 0.58 -15.48 4.88
N LEU A 804 0.29 -16.58 5.57
CA LEU A 804 -1.05 -17.00 5.95
C LEU A 804 -1.15 -17.10 7.48
N PRO A 805 -1.44 -15.99 8.18
CA PRO A 805 -1.63 -16.04 9.62
C PRO A 805 -2.96 -16.71 9.98
N THR A 806 -3.01 -17.30 11.18
CA THR A 806 -4.22 -17.78 11.82
C THR A 806 -4.58 -16.93 13.04
N MET A 807 -5.84 -17.00 13.49
CA MET A 807 -6.24 -16.39 14.76
C MET A 807 -5.42 -16.93 15.93
N ALA A 808 -5.02 -18.20 15.92
CA ALA A 808 -4.28 -18.82 17.02
C ALA A 808 -2.77 -18.47 17.03
N GLY A 809 -2.34 -17.51 16.21
CA GLY A 809 -0.96 -17.05 16.18
C GLY A 809 -0.01 -17.92 15.34
N THR A 810 -0.49 -18.98 14.68
CA THR A 810 0.30 -19.73 13.70
C THR A 810 0.36 -18.97 12.38
N VAL A 811 1.53 -18.88 11.76
CA VAL A 811 1.71 -18.27 10.43
C VAL A 811 2.36 -19.28 9.49
N TYR A 812 1.68 -19.63 8.41
CA TYR A 812 2.27 -20.43 7.34
C TYR A 812 2.95 -19.52 6.33
N VAL A 813 4.18 -19.85 5.96
CA VAL A 813 4.90 -19.21 4.86
C VAL A 813 4.96 -20.21 3.71
N ILE A 814 4.30 -19.89 2.62
CA ILE A 814 4.10 -20.79 1.48
C ILE A 814 4.75 -20.18 0.24
N ARG A 815 5.59 -20.95 -0.46
CA ARG A 815 6.13 -20.60 -1.76
C ARG A 815 5.02 -20.63 -2.81
N TRP A 816 4.52 -19.46 -3.19
CA TRP A 816 3.26 -19.36 -3.94
C TRP A 816 3.42 -19.71 -5.42
N ASP A 817 4.64 -19.58 -5.96
CA ASP A 817 4.99 -19.78 -7.37
C ASP A 817 5.28 -21.26 -7.73
N SER A 818 5.18 -22.17 -6.77
CA SER A 818 5.41 -23.61 -6.95
C SER A 818 4.54 -24.18 -8.08
N GLU A 819 5.14 -24.92 -9.02
CA GLU A 819 4.43 -25.50 -10.17
C GLU A 819 3.31 -26.47 -9.74
N VAL A 820 3.57 -27.25 -8.69
CA VAL A 820 2.61 -28.15 -8.04
C VAL A 820 2.44 -27.71 -6.58
N LEU A 821 1.21 -27.70 -6.07
CA LEU A 821 0.96 -27.37 -4.67
C LEU A 821 1.15 -28.61 -3.78
N ASN A 822 2.38 -28.82 -3.32
CA ASN A 822 2.76 -29.93 -2.45
C ASN A 822 3.49 -29.44 -1.18
N GLU A 823 3.99 -30.35 -0.37
CA GLU A 823 4.69 -30.06 0.88
C GLU A 823 5.95 -29.22 0.72
N ASP A 824 6.63 -29.28 -0.44
CA ASP A 824 7.82 -28.47 -0.73
C ASP A 824 7.48 -26.98 -0.85
N ALA A 825 6.20 -26.65 -1.07
CA ALA A 825 5.73 -25.28 -1.02
C ALA A 825 5.70 -24.72 0.41
N ILE A 826 5.73 -25.55 1.46
CA ILE A 826 5.76 -25.08 2.85
C ILE A 826 7.19 -24.66 3.19
N VAL A 827 7.43 -23.34 3.22
CA VAL A 827 8.74 -22.78 3.56
C VAL A 827 8.95 -22.81 5.08
N ALA A 828 7.93 -22.42 5.84
CA ALA A 828 7.98 -22.41 7.30
C ALA A 828 6.58 -22.41 7.92
N VAL A 829 6.52 -22.82 9.18
CA VAL A 829 5.37 -22.64 10.08
C VAL A 829 5.91 -21.95 11.32
N ASN A 830 5.46 -20.72 11.58
CA ASN A 830 6.00 -19.86 12.63
C ASN A 830 4.92 -19.53 13.68
N ASP A 831 5.36 -19.15 14.89
CA ASP A 831 4.48 -18.66 15.95
C ASP A 831 4.55 -17.13 16.12
N LEU A 832 3.44 -16.53 16.53
CA LEU A 832 3.35 -15.15 17.01
C LEU A 832 3.33 -15.08 18.55
N GLY A 833 3.64 -16.19 19.23
CA GLY A 833 3.72 -16.31 20.68
C GLY A 833 3.11 -17.61 21.21
N PRO A 834 2.94 -17.72 22.55
CA PRO A 834 2.47 -18.95 23.17
C PRO A 834 1.09 -19.37 22.70
N VAL A 835 0.91 -20.66 22.41
CA VAL A 835 -0.38 -21.20 21.99
C VAL A 835 -1.46 -20.89 23.01
N GLY A 836 -2.56 -20.31 22.54
CA GLY A 836 -3.72 -19.95 23.34
C GLY A 836 -3.56 -18.64 24.13
N GLY A 837 -2.38 -18.01 24.15
CA GLY A 837 -2.16 -16.70 24.76
C GLY A 837 -1.84 -15.60 23.74
N ALA A 838 -1.10 -15.93 22.68
CA ALA A 838 -0.89 -15.02 21.56
C ALA A 838 -1.88 -15.32 20.45
N TRP A 839 -2.82 -14.40 20.23
CA TRP A 839 -3.77 -14.49 19.13
C TRP A 839 -3.76 -13.22 18.29
N ASN A 840 -3.98 -13.42 17.00
CA ASN A 840 -3.89 -12.37 16.00
C ASN A 840 -5.29 -12.10 15.43
N ARG A 841 -5.52 -10.90 14.90
CA ARG A 841 -6.67 -10.57 14.04
C ARG A 841 -6.31 -9.63 12.90
N ALA A 842 -5.07 -9.17 12.81
CA ALA A 842 -4.56 -8.33 11.74
C ALA A 842 -3.85 -9.13 10.63
N SER A 843 -3.84 -8.61 9.40
CA SER A 843 -2.90 -9.08 8.39
C SER A 843 -1.47 -8.70 8.79
N LEU A 844 -0.48 -9.49 8.34
CA LEU A 844 0.92 -9.07 8.41
C LEU A 844 1.16 -7.97 7.37
N SER A 845 1.87 -6.92 7.77
CA SER A 845 2.36 -5.91 6.84
C SER A 845 3.88 -5.97 6.72
N PHE A 846 4.41 -5.37 5.65
CA PHE A 846 5.84 -5.41 5.35
C PHE A 846 6.37 -4.03 5.00
N ALA A 847 7.35 -3.57 5.77
CA ALA A 847 8.06 -2.33 5.50
C ALA A 847 9.46 -2.40 6.11
N ASN A 848 10.40 -1.63 5.56
CA ASN A 848 11.78 -1.57 6.07
C ASN A 848 12.41 -2.96 6.26
N ASP A 849 12.19 -3.85 5.28
CA ASP A 849 12.69 -5.23 5.25
C ASP A 849 12.29 -6.06 6.50
N SER A 850 11.18 -5.69 7.12
CA SER A 850 10.65 -6.30 8.34
C SER A 850 9.15 -6.56 8.19
N LEU A 851 8.68 -7.63 8.81
CA LEU A 851 7.24 -7.89 8.95
C LEU A 851 6.75 -7.28 10.25
N PHE A 852 5.54 -6.71 10.23
CA PHE A 852 4.87 -6.25 11.43
C PHE A 852 3.64 -7.12 11.70
N ALA A 853 3.59 -7.68 12.89
CA ALA A 853 2.44 -8.42 13.40
C ALA A 853 1.80 -7.67 14.56
N HIS A 854 0.48 -7.55 14.52
CA HIS A 854 -0.30 -6.93 15.58
C HIS A 854 -1.19 -8.00 16.21
N THR A 855 -0.69 -8.61 17.28
CA THR A 855 -1.45 -9.53 18.12
C THR A 855 -2.34 -8.74 19.05
N ILE A 856 -3.26 -9.43 19.74
CA ILE A 856 -4.18 -8.74 20.63
C ILE A 856 -3.46 -7.95 21.73
N ASP A 857 -2.32 -8.43 22.19
CA ASP A 857 -1.59 -7.94 23.35
C ASP A 857 -0.22 -7.35 22.99
N GLY A 858 0.11 -7.33 21.70
CA GLY A 858 1.47 -7.09 21.26
C GLY A 858 1.59 -6.54 19.85
N LEU A 859 2.61 -5.71 19.68
CA LEU A 859 3.13 -5.31 18.38
C LEU A 859 4.53 -5.90 18.21
N ILE A 860 4.73 -6.65 17.13
CA ILE A 860 5.93 -7.46 16.91
C ILE A 860 6.57 -7.03 15.59
N CYS A 861 7.84 -6.68 15.63
CA CYS A 861 8.66 -6.46 14.44
C CYS A 861 9.55 -7.69 14.21
N ILE A 862 9.29 -8.41 13.12
CA ILE A 862 9.97 -9.64 12.73
C ILE A 862 10.98 -9.26 11.64
N GLY A 863 12.24 -9.62 11.83
CA GLY A 863 13.34 -9.21 10.98
C GLY A 863 14.69 -9.69 11.50
N LYS A 864 15.71 -9.57 10.66
CA LYS A 864 17.11 -9.83 11.03
C LYS A 864 17.73 -8.65 11.75
#